data_AF-A0AAN8ISU5-F1
#
_entry.id   AF-A0AAN8ISU5-F1
#
_cell.length_a   1.000
_cell.length_b   1.000
_cell.length_c   1.000
_cell.angle_alpha   90.00
_cell.angle_beta   90.00
_cell.angle_gamma   90.00
#
_symmetry.space_group_name_H-M   'P 1'
#
loop_
_entity.id
_entity.type
_entity.pdbx_description
1 polymer ?
#
loop_
_entity_poly.entity_id
_entity_poly.type
_entity_poly.pdbx_seq_one_letter_code
_entity_poly.pdbx_strand_id
1 'polypeptide(L)'
;MDKNEYVQMVRMEQDNILATSASRFVTNALDVVRIRFVSSWESAGDVEAFAPEFAHQHFGEKETIYGYNDLHIVLNYTDASMFLYPEVSFSATVSAVEKDMKEDDVMAKIKDQLPSDQMNMMVEAVDAFHVLLSKQKNFKPFGELISKLSAGAFYVFVRLRNIGGKCFELYKISESSPAFDAYLTRVQSLALWYIDAAQYTDNSDPLWFHYFLFESRANDSGDGSRAYSLAGYASLYRFYAYPDRVRPRIAQIMLLPPYRKRGLGAKLLDVVYKDLCSMKEVLDVTAEDPADNFVYLRDYVDCINCSKLPEFAPDNLKGGFTEEMRTAALNKLKITKVAASYVNADQKMQQLQQLYEEEVETSHCLDWISAHKKKLEVMKIRDEAYDQLQVLEKVKERLSQATFGVRKRERKRRLRDDGNTEEFELQNDASVDNALPEEYMSDDEVESKPEEPLKVVKVYYASRTHSQLDQLLEELHKTRFSPRIVTAASRQILCVNEDVTKLKFSHLINERCMELRKGCAVEGKRIKLDEKENPSCLKKTSSKCPYYKSDSIEELSNEMLAGTLRRTNEVVDRAKELVACPYFSTRLSLPLSQLVLLPYQVVLHASSRAAWGIDLKGNVLILDEAHNVLETIGSLYSAEVTSTSTTLALSLIREYLGTYKSRLKSKSLLYMKQLMAVVAAFDHYLRRNSNTLEDVLTIQGFVIALGLTDVNFFKIVHYMESTDMCRKFHGFFIRSMKSGVSTPQTSASKSGIAKLMAAKNSVHVDTVSVEDDKARSYPSPLFTIKAFLEALSNRCEDGRIIVEKKGNASKFRFILLNPASRLMEVVKEARATILIGGTMEPAGLLVDCLSRGGVENGIRRFSCSHVIDDHQLLALAIGHHVRNEKFTLTFETRGNVQCVELVAETLMLLIREVPNGCVVFFTSYDYMAQFMATLEKFKISNKCKMKKLVFVESRGASGDIWDRFVAAARVRDGAVLFAVAGGKLSEDDSANGEDYVFKELVKAVHEPHTDLCVNYLDSQVPGGGNQLYQSLCMHVINQAIGRAIRHRKDYAMVYLVDSRYQRHDVISKLPGWISKRLKCPNSFPDAVSLTREFFEGKRTCK
;
A
#
# COMPACT_ATOMS: atom_id res chain seq x y z
N MET A 1 -29.39 24.64 -36.14
CA MET A 1 -28.57 25.18 -35.03
C MET A 1 -29.52 25.76 -34.02
N ASP A 2 -29.57 25.12 -32.86
CA ASP A 2 -30.52 25.43 -31.81
C ASP A 2 -30.06 26.67 -31.03
N LYS A 3 -30.99 27.44 -30.47
CA LYS A 3 -30.68 28.71 -29.75
C LYS A 3 -29.73 28.47 -28.56
N ASN A 4 -29.74 27.27 -28.00
CA ASN A 4 -28.82 26.85 -26.94
C ASN A 4 -27.40 26.55 -27.43
N GLU A 5 -27.23 26.06 -28.67
CA GLU A 5 -25.90 25.84 -29.27
C GLU A 5 -25.21 27.17 -29.59
N TYR A 6 -25.97 28.17 -30.03
CA TYR A 6 -25.45 29.52 -30.28
C TYR A 6 -25.01 30.21 -28.98
N VAL A 7 -25.79 30.07 -27.90
CA VAL A 7 -25.44 30.63 -26.59
C VAL A 7 -24.24 29.90 -25.96
N GLN A 8 -24.09 28.59 -26.18
CA GLN A 8 -22.90 27.85 -25.75
C GLN A 8 -21.65 28.20 -26.56
N MET A 9 -21.75 28.38 -27.88
CA MET A 9 -20.63 28.86 -28.70
C MET A 9 -20.21 30.27 -28.30
N VAL A 10 -21.16 31.20 -28.10
CA VAL A 10 -20.84 32.58 -27.70
C VAL A 10 -20.24 32.64 -26.30
N ARG A 11 -20.64 31.74 -25.38
CA ARG A 11 -19.99 31.61 -24.06
C ARG A 11 -18.59 31.00 -24.16
N MET A 12 -18.39 29.98 -25.00
CA MET A 12 -17.05 29.42 -25.24
C MET A 12 -16.12 30.42 -25.94
N GLU A 13 -16.62 31.26 -26.84
CA GLU A 13 -15.85 32.35 -27.43
C GLU A 13 -15.55 33.46 -26.42
N GLN A 14 -16.50 33.85 -25.56
CA GLN A 14 -16.25 34.82 -24.49
C GLN A 14 -15.26 34.30 -23.45
N ASP A 15 -15.36 33.04 -23.04
CA ASP A 15 -14.44 32.39 -22.10
C ASP A 15 -13.04 32.22 -22.72
N ASN A 16 -12.94 31.93 -24.03
CA ASN A 16 -11.66 31.91 -24.75
C ASN A 16 -11.05 33.31 -24.91
N ILE A 17 -11.85 34.36 -25.14
CA ILE A 17 -11.36 35.74 -25.23
C ILE A 17 -10.87 36.24 -23.86
N LEU A 18 -11.57 35.92 -22.77
CA LEU A 18 -11.15 36.20 -21.39
C LEU A 18 -9.88 35.43 -21.00
N ALA A 19 -9.73 34.18 -21.44
CA ALA A 19 -8.50 33.42 -21.26
C ALA A 19 -7.32 34.02 -22.04
N THR A 20 -7.58 34.67 -23.17
CA THR A 20 -6.56 35.32 -24.00
C THR A 20 -6.14 36.69 -23.43
N SER A 21 -7.06 37.48 -22.89
CA SER A 21 -6.76 38.79 -22.28
C SER A 21 -6.03 38.69 -20.92
N ALA A 22 -6.37 37.70 -20.09
CA ALA A 22 -5.70 37.47 -18.80
C ALA A 22 -4.26 36.98 -18.96
N SER A 23 -3.92 36.28 -20.05
CA SER A 23 -2.56 35.76 -20.29
C SER A 23 -1.50 36.85 -20.43
N ARG A 24 -1.88 38.07 -20.82
CA ARG A 24 -0.95 39.20 -21.05
C ARG A 24 -0.39 39.80 -19.75
N PHE A 25 -1.09 39.65 -18.63
CA PHE A 25 -0.71 40.24 -17.34
C PHE A 25 -0.10 39.22 -16.38
N VAL A 26 0.24 38.02 -16.85
CA VAL A 26 0.91 36.98 -16.06
C VAL A 26 2.31 36.80 -16.63
N THR A 27 3.32 37.01 -15.79
CA THR A 27 4.73 36.85 -16.17
C THR A 27 5.42 35.85 -15.26
N ASN A 28 6.38 35.10 -15.81
CA ASN A 28 7.26 34.24 -15.00
C ASN A 28 8.36 35.10 -14.37
N ALA A 29 8.52 34.99 -13.05
CA ALA A 29 9.50 35.74 -12.27
C ALA A 29 10.95 35.51 -12.76
N LEU A 30 11.30 34.31 -13.20
CA LEU A 30 12.65 33.98 -13.68
C LEU A 30 13.03 34.73 -14.97
N ASP A 31 12.04 35.09 -15.79
CA ASP A 31 12.27 35.80 -17.06
C ASP A 31 12.50 37.30 -16.84
N VAL A 32 11.83 37.87 -15.83
CA VAL A 32 11.74 39.31 -15.58
C VAL A 32 12.68 39.82 -14.49
N VAL A 33 13.11 38.97 -13.55
CA VAL A 33 14.03 39.33 -12.46
C VAL A 33 15.49 39.21 -12.92
N ARG A 34 16.28 40.25 -12.67
CA ARG A 34 17.72 40.30 -12.91
C ARG A 34 18.46 40.82 -11.67
N ILE A 35 19.59 40.22 -11.33
CA ILE A 35 20.41 40.58 -10.17
C ILE A 35 21.75 41.15 -10.66
N ARG A 36 22.13 42.33 -10.17
CA ARG A 36 23.36 43.05 -10.56
C ARG A 36 24.21 43.39 -9.34
N PHE A 37 25.53 43.26 -9.45
CA PHE A 37 26.48 43.62 -8.38
C PHE A 37 27.26 44.88 -8.78
N VAL A 38 27.01 45.99 -8.09
CA VAL A 38 27.46 47.33 -8.47
C VAL A 38 28.61 47.79 -7.56
N SER A 39 29.71 48.23 -8.19
CA SER A 39 30.87 48.82 -7.50
C SER A 39 30.90 50.36 -7.61
N SER A 40 30.49 50.91 -8.75
CA SER A 40 30.25 52.33 -8.97
C SER A 40 28.96 52.53 -9.79
N TRP A 41 28.23 53.62 -9.55
CA TRP A 41 26.98 53.87 -10.27
C TRP A 41 27.18 54.26 -11.73
N GLU A 42 28.27 54.96 -12.04
CA GLU A 42 28.62 55.40 -13.41
C GLU A 42 28.78 54.22 -14.37
N SER A 43 29.14 53.04 -13.86
CA SER A 43 29.30 51.81 -14.64
C SER A 43 28.12 50.85 -14.51
N ALA A 44 27.06 51.20 -13.75
CA ALA A 44 25.98 50.26 -13.43
C ALA A 44 25.24 49.73 -14.68
N GLY A 45 25.12 50.53 -15.75
CA GLY A 45 24.52 50.10 -17.01
C GLY A 45 25.34 49.08 -17.79
N ASP A 46 26.67 49.10 -17.63
CA ASP A 46 27.61 48.21 -18.33
C ASP A 46 27.86 46.89 -17.58
N VAL A 47 27.41 46.80 -16.32
CA VAL A 47 27.55 45.58 -15.51
C VAL A 47 26.49 44.56 -15.88
N GLU A 48 26.95 43.36 -16.23
CA GLU A 48 26.14 42.19 -16.53
C GLU A 48 25.15 41.89 -15.40
N ALA A 49 23.88 41.67 -15.76
CA ALA A 49 22.82 41.32 -14.84
C ALA A 49 22.44 39.84 -15.02
N PHE A 50 22.32 39.10 -13.91
CA PHE A 50 22.18 37.65 -13.90
C PHE A 50 20.74 37.24 -13.57
N ALA A 51 20.26 36.16 -14.20
CA ALA A 51 18.97 35.57 -13.82
C ALA A 51 19.11 34.80 -12.49
N PRO A 52 18.08 34.82 -11.62
CA PRO A 52 18.01 33.88 -10.50
C PRO A 52 17.82 32.44 -10.98
N GLU A 53 18.13 31.46 -10.14
CA GLU A 53 17.81 30.04 -10.40
C GLU A 53 16.43 29.67 -9.84
N PHE A 54 16.02 30.33 -8.76
CA PHE A 54 14.75 30.12 -8.07
C PHE A 54 14.11 31.46 -7.72
N ALA A 55 12.79 31.52 -7.83
CA ALA A 55 12.01 32.72 -7.47
C ALA A 55 10.78 32.39 -6.62
N HIS A 56 10.46 31.11 -6.41
CA HIS A 56 9.27 30.68 -5.67
C HIS A 56 9.27 31.10 -4.21
N GLN A 57 10.44 31.32 -3.60
CA GLN A 57 10.54 31.84 -2.23
C GLN A 57 9.97 33.26 -2.11
N HIS A 58 9.99 34.04 -3.18
CA HIS A 58 9.46 35.41 -3.22
C HIS A 58 8.07 35.50 -3.88
N PHE A 59 7.81 34.67 -4.89
CA PHE A 59 6.60 34.75 -5.72
C PHE A 59 5.68 33.50 -5.65
N GLY A 60 5.90 32.61 -4.67
CA GLY A 60 5.13 31.38 -4.45
C GLY A 60 5.50 30.24 -5.40
N GLU A 61 5.01 29.01 -5.14
CA GLU A 61 5.41 27.78 -5.84
C GLU A 61 5.32 27.81 -7.38
N LYS A 62 4.48 28.68 -7.94
CA LYS A 62 4.31 28.82 -9.40
C LYS A 62 5.28 29.80 -10.05
N GLU A 63 6.02 30.58 -9.27
CA GLU A 63 6.96 31.61 -9.75
C GLU A 63 6.32 32.64 -10.70
N THR A 64 5.04 32.92 -10.50
CA THR A 64 4.26 33.84 -11.37
C THR A 64 3.99 35.17 -10.69
N ILE A 65 4.19 36.26 -11.43
CA ILE A 65 3.82 37.62 -11.03
C ILE A 65 2.59 38.07 -11.82
N TYR A 66 1.55 38.49 -11.10
CA TYR A 66 0.27 38.90 -11.66
C TYR A 66 0.12 40.42 -11.73
N GLY A 67 -0.42 40.91 -12.84
CA GLY A 67 -0.97 42.27 -12.97
C GLY A 67 -0.10 43.29 -13.72
N TYR A 68 0.99 42.87 -14.36
CA TYR A 68 1.92 43.77 -15.08
C TYR A 68 2.14 43.34 -16.54
N ASN A 69 2.27 44.32 -17.43
CA ASN A 69 2.70 44.13 -18.82
C ASN A 69 4.13 44.67 -19.01
N ASP A 70 4.97 43.94 -19.74
CA ASP A 70 6.40 44.24 -19.95
C ASP A 70 7.19 44.51 -18.65
N LEU A 71 6.95 43.69 -17.63
CA LEU A 71 7.58 43.83 -16.32
C LEU A 71 9.09 43.53 -16.41
N HIS A 72 9.91 44.42 -15.85
CA HIS A 72 11.34 44.22 -15.64
C HIS A 72 11.72 44.61 -14.22
N ILE A 73 12.37 43.70 -13.50
CA ILE A 73 12.82 43.89 -12.12
C ILE A 73 14.33 43.71 -12.07
N VAL A 74 15.06 44.75 -11.67
CA VAL A 74 16.52 44.70 -11.50
C VAL A 74 16.87 44.93 -10.03
N LEU A 75 17.43 43.90 -9.39
CA LEU A 75 17.91 43.94 -8.02
C LEU A 75 19.39 44.36 -8.01
N ASN A 76 19.67 45.61 -7.67
CA ASN A 76 21.03 46.15 -7.61
C ASN A 76 21.61 45.95 -6.20
N TYR A 77 22.58 45.04 -6.07
CA TYR A 77 23.36 44.83 -4.86
C TYR A 77 24.66 45.64 -4.90
N THR A 78 25.09 46.22 -3.78
CA THR A 78 26.47 46.70 -3.66
C THR A 78 27.43 45.50 -3.62
N ASP A 79 28.55 45.53 -4.34
CA ASP A 79 29.40 44.34 -4.58
C ASP A 79 30.30 43.92 -3.41
N ALA A 80 30.44 44.72 -2.36
CA ALA A 80 31.16 44.37 -1.14
C ALA A 80 30.24 44.33 0.09
N SER A 81 29.47 45.39 0.31
CA SER A 81 28.66 45.58 1.53
C SER A 81 27.27 44.92 1.48
N MET A 82 26.83 44.46 0.30
CA MET A 82 25.58 43.72 0.02
C MET A 82 24.27 44.46 0.35
N PHE A 83 24.21 45.79 0.24
CA PHE A 83 22.94 46.51 0.32
C PHE A 83 22.15 46.37 -0.98
N LEU A 84 20.81 46.32 -0.90
CA LEU A 84 19.92 46.06 -2.02
C LEU A 84 19.14 47.33 -2.41
N TYR A 85 19.10 47.63 -3.71
CA TYR A 85 18.21 48.61 -4.33
C TYR A 85 17.42 47.95 -5.48
N PRO A 86 16.12 47.66 -5.30
CA PRO A 86 15.27 47.12 -6.36
C PRO A 86 14.78 48.24 -7.30
N GLU A 87 14.92 48.01 -8.59
CA GLU A 87 14.41 48.86 -9.66
C GLU A 87 13.32 48.08 -10.41
N VAL A 88 12.09 48.61 -10.43
CA VAL A 88 10.94 47.97 -11.08
C VAL A 88 10.42 48.89 -12.18
N SER A 89 10.26 48.35 -13.39
CA SER A 89 9.72 49.07 -14.55
C SER A 89 8.69 48.20 -15.29
N PHE A 90 7.63 48.81 -15.81
CA PHE A 90 6.54 48.14 -16.51
C PHE A 90 5.84 49.12 -17.45
N SER A 91 5.14 48.62 -18.48
CA SER A 91 4.43 49.46 -19.46
C SER A 91 2.98 49.75 -19.07
N ALA A 92 2.29 48.82 -18.41
CA ALA A 92 0.92 48.99 -17.91
C ALA A 92 0.59 48.01 -16.77
N THR A 93 -0.38 48.37 -15.92
CA THR A 93 -0.95 47.50 -14.87
C THR A 93 -2.35 47.01 -15.24
N VAL A 94 -2.78 45.90 -14.65
CA VAL A 94 -4.12 45.35 -14.86
C VAL A 94 -5.21 46.30 -14.35
N SER A 95 -4.96 47.02 -13.26
CA SER A 95 -5.86 48.03 -12.69
C SER A 95 -6.15 49.22 -13.63
N ALA A 96 -5.25 49.48 -14.59
CA ALA A 96 -5.49 50.47 -15.64
C ALA A 96 -6.47 49.99 -16.72
N VAL A 97 -6.69 48.67 -16.83
CA VAL A 97 -7.55 48.03 -17.85
C VAL A 97 -8.86 47.52 -17.23
N GLU A 98 -8.81 46.89 -16.06
CA GLU A 98 -9.95 46.36 -15.32
C GLU A 98 -9.92 46.82 -13.85
N LYS A 99 -10.92 47.63 -13.44
CA LYS A 99 -10.97 48.23 -12.09
C LYS A 99 -11.19 47.23 -10.94
N ASP A 100 -11.66 46.02 -11.25
CA ASP A 100 -11.99 45.00 -10.25
C ASP A 100 -10.81 44.05 -9.94
N MET A 101 -9.67 44.20 -10.63
CA MET A 101 -8.48 43.37 -10.44
C MET A 101 -7.32 44.19 -9.85
N LYS A 102 -6.61 43.58 -8.90
CA LYS A 102 -5.45 44.19 -8.22
C LYS A 102 -4.18 43.45 -8.63
N GLU A 103 -3.17 44.20 -9.01
CA GLU A 103 -1.82 43.70 -9.27
C GLU A 103 -1.11 43.23 -8.00
N ASP A 104 -0.14 42.34 -8.19
CA ASP A 104 0.77 41.91 -7.13
C ASP A 104 1.67 43.06 -6.68
N ASP A 105 1.84 43.24 -5.37
CA ASP A 105 2.83 44.19 -4.86
C ASP A 105 4.23 43.55 -4.86
N VAL A 106 4.97 43.76 -5.96
CA VAL A 106 6.32 43.20 -6.15
C VAL A 106 7.28 43.65 -5.06
N MET A 107 7.20 44.92 -4.64
CA MET A 107 8.09 45.49 -3.63
C MET A 107 7.79 44.91 -2.25
N ALA A 108 6.51 44.77 -1.89
CA ALA A 108 6.12 44.11 -0.65
C ALA A 108 6.53 42.63 -0.63
N LYS A 109 6.32 41.88 -1.72
CA LYS A 109 6.73 40.47 -1.82
C LYS A 109 8.23 40.27 -1.64
N ILE A 110 9.05 41.18 -2.20
CA ILE A 110 10.50 41.15 -1.97
C ILE A 110 10.81 41.48 -0.51
N LYS A 111 10.17 42.51 0.05
CA LYS A 111 10.39 42.98 1.43
C LYS A 111 9.99 41.97 2.50
N ASP A 112 8.90 41.24 2.30
CA ASP A 112 8.35 40.25 3.25
C ASP A 112 9.29 39.06 3.47
N GLN A 113 10.17 38.75 2.51
CA GLN A 113 11.19 37.70 2.62
C GLN A 113 12.51 38.20 3.24
N LEU A 114 12.63 39.50 3.54
CA LEU A 114 13.78 40.07 4.21
C LEU A 114 13.52 40.11 5.73
N PRO A 115 14.53 39.85 6.59
CA PRO A 115 14.29 39.80 8.03
C PRO A 115 13.81 41.15 8.59
N SER A 116 12.72 41.12 9.37
CA SER A 116 12.05 42.29 9.96
C SER A 116 12.97 43.15 10.81
N ASP A 117 14.00 42.55 11.39
CA ASP A 117 14.89 43.16 12.39
C ASP A 117 15.95 44.08 11.76
N GLN A 118 16.06 44.09 10.42
CA GLN A 118 17.07 44.82 9.65
C GLN A 118 16.40 45.75 8.62
N MET A 119 15.52 46.66 9.09
CA MET A 119 14.74 47.61 8.26
C MET A 119 15.56 48.52 7.30
N ASN A 120 16.89 48.53 7.37
CA ASN A 120 17.77 49.37 6.55
C ASN A 120 18.56 48.61 5.46
N MET A 121 18.25 47.33 5.19
CA MET A 121 18.94 46.54 4.17
C MET A 121 18.53 46.92 2.73
N MET A 122 17.24 47.10 2.51
CA MET A 122 16.66 47.47 1.22
C MET A 122 16.44 48.98 1.18
N VAL A 123 17.03 49.65 0.20
CA VAL A 123 16.90 51.09 0.02
C VAL A 123 15.84 51.37 -1.03
N GLU A 124 14.94 52.31 -0.78
CA GLU A 124 13.86 52.67 -1.72
C GLU A 124 14.27 53.81 -2.68
N ALA A 125 15.30 54.61 -2.33
CA ALA A 125 15.78 55.75 -3.10
C ALA A 125 17.22 55.56 -3.64
N VAL A 126 17.43 55.91 -4.92
CA VAL A 126 18.75 55.82 -5.59
C VAL A 126 19.81 56.66 -4.87
N ASP A 127 19.47 57.86 -4.39
CA ASP A 127 20.41 58.75 -3.70
C ASP A 127 20.99 58.11 -2.44
N ALA A 128 20.17 57.39 -1.68
CA ALA A 128 20.62 56.67 -0.49
C ALA A 128 21.52 55.47 -0.88
N PHE A 129 21.26 54.83 -2.03
CA PHE A 129 22.14 53.79 -2.58
C PHE A 129 23.50 54.36 -3.01
N HIS A 130 23.57 55.56 -3.59
CA HIS A 130 24.84 56.25 -3.90
C HIS A 130 25.69 56.52 -2.65
N VAL A 131 25.05 56.94 -1.56
CA VAL A 131 25.76 57.16 -0.28
C VAL A 131 26.37 55.86 0.23
N LEU A 132 25.68 54.72 0.09
CA LEU A 132 26.18 53.41 0.49
C LEU A 132 27.32 52.91 -0.40
N LEU A 133 27.24 53.11 -1.72
CA LEU A 133 28.34 52.83 -2.66
C LEU A 133 29.59 53.64 -2.33
N SER A 134 29.41 54.90 -1.92
CA SER A 134 30.53 55.75 -1.50
C SER A 134 31.18 55.24 -0.21
N LYS A 135 30.37 54.78 0.76
CA LYS A 135 30.86 54.20 2.04
C LYS A 135 31.54 52.84 1.84
N GLN A 136 31.09 52.05 0.87
CA GLN A 136 31.63 50.73 0.56
C GLN A 136 33.13 50.75 0.23
N LYS A 137 33.68 51.85 -0.30
CA LYS A 137 35.13 51.97 -0.60
C LYS A 137 36.02 51.72 0.63
N ASN A 138 35.47 51.90 1.84
CA ASN A 138 36.15 51.67 3.11
C ASN A 138 35.82 50.31 3.75
N PHE A 139 35.11 49.42 3.05
CA PHE A 139 34.73 48.10 3.54
C PHE A 139 35.97 47.23 3.78
N LYS A 140 35.99 46.53 4.91
CA LYS A 140 37.02 45.53 5.25
C LYS A 140 36.34 44.19 5.53
N PRO A 141 36.88 43.07 5.00
CA PRO A 141 36.39 41.72 5.30
C PRO A 141 36.39 41.45 6.81
N PHE A 142 35.37 40.72 7.25
CA PHE A 142 35.27 40.24 8.64
C PHE A 142 36.05 38.93 8.82
N GLY A 143 36.55 38.71 10.04
CA GLY A 143 37.20 37.45 10.43
C GLY A 143 38.70 37.38 10.18
N GLU A 144 39.25 36.18 10.33
CA GLU A 144 40.67 35.88 10.17
C GLU A 144 40.96 35.39 8.74
N LEU A 145 42.03 35.91 8.13
CA LEU A 145 42.47 35.49 6.80
C LEU A 145 43.14 34.10 6.87
N ILE A 146 42.56 33.09 6.20
CA ILE A 146 43.14 31.73 6.13
C ILE A 146 44.06 31.56 4.91
N SER A 147 43.64 32.07 3.74
CA SER A 147 44.33 31.77 2.49
C SER A 147 44.21 32.89 1.47
N LYS A 148 45.30 33.14 0.73
CA LYS A 148 45.34 34.05 -0.44
C LYS A 148 45.54 33.25 -1.73
N LEU A 149 44.76 33.56 -2.75
CA LEU A 149 44.76 32.93 -4.07
C LEU A 149 45.17 34.00 -5.10
N SER A 150 46.37 33.90 -5.65
CA SER A 150 46.86 34.80 -6.71
C SER A 150 47.10 34.05 -8.02
N ALA A 151 47.05 34.77 -9.14
CA ALA A 151 47.46 34.26 -10.44
C ALA A 151 48.95 33.86 -10.39
N GLY A 152 49.24 32.56 -10.45
CA GLY A 152 50.61 32.02 -10.36
C GLY A 152 50.81 30.93 -9.30
N ALA A 153 49.84 30.72 -8.39
CA ALA A 153 49.89 29.59 -7.46
C ALA A 153 49.54 28.27 -8.19
N PHE A 154 50.56 27.63 -8.76
CA PHE A 154 50.48 26.30 -9.39
C PHE A 154 50.19 25.24 -8.31
N TYR A 155 48.95 24.77 -8.24
CA TYR A 155 48.61 23.52 -7.56
C TYR A 155 48.07 22.50 -8.58
N VAL A 156 49.04 21.77 -9.14
CA VAL A 156 49.12 20.52 -9.93
C VAL A 156 47.89 19.97 -10.69
N PHE A 157 46.63 20.16 -10.29
CA PHE A 157 45.48 19.48 -10.94
C PHE A 157 44.26 20.35 -11.28
N VAL A 158 44.17 21.60 -10.80
CA VAL A 158 43.09 22.53 -11.21
C VAL A 158 43.71 23.65 -12.04
N ARG A 159 43.58 23.58 -13.37
CA ARG A 159 43.89 24.74 -14.23
C ARG A 159 42.87 25.83 -13.91
N LEU A 160 43.30 26.86 -13.17
CA LEU A 160 42.56 28.12 -13.08
C LEU A 160 42.60 28.77 -14.47
N ARG A 161 41.62 28.44 -15.33
CA ARG A 161 41.50 29.06 -16.65
C ARG A 161 41.24 30.55 -16.43
N ASN A 162 42.23 31.39 -16.79
CA ASN A 162 42.13 32.85 -16.85
C ASN A 162 41.54 33.55 -15.61
N ILE A 163 42.30 33.62 -14.52
CA ILE A 163 41.98 34.55 -13.41
C ILE A 163 42.36 36.02 -13.74
N GLY A 164 42.98 36.29 -14.91
CA GLY A 164 43.20 37.67 -15.37
C GLY A 164 43.95 38.57 -14.36
N GLY A 165 44.92 38.00 -13.62
CA GLY A 165 45.71 38.75 -12.62
C GLY A 165 44.97 39.12 -11.32
N LYS A 166 43.71 38.69 -11.13
CA LYS A 166 42.94 38.99 -9.92
C LYS A 166 43.41 38.18 -8.70
N CYS A 167 43.34 38.79 -7.51
CA CYS A 167 43.66 38.15 -6.24
C CYS A 167 42.37 37.86 -5.46
N PHE A 168 42.28 36.68 -4.83
CA PHE A 168 41.18 36.32 -3.94
C PHE A 168 41.70 36.02 -2.53
N GLU A 169 40.93 36.40 -1.52
CA GLU A 169 41.28 36.24 -0.11
C GLU A 169 40.11 35.54 0.61
N LEU A 170 40.43 34.50 1.39
CA LEU A 170 39.45 33.67 2.09
C LEU A 170 39.56 33.89 3.59
N TYR A 171 38.44 34.28 4.19
CA TYR A 171 38.32 34.64 5.60
C TYR A 171 37.42 33.65 6.35
N LYS A 172 37.79 33.35 7.59
CA LYS A 172 37.00 32.55 8.55
C LYS A 172 36.41 33.46 9.60
N ILE A 173 35.12 33.32 9.85
CA ILE A 173 34.47 33.94 11.00
C ILE A 173 34.12 32.84 12.00
N SER A 174 34.76 32.90 13.16
CA SER A 174 34.56 31.96 14.27
C SER A 174 33.72 32.54 15.42
N GLU A 175 33.55 33.86 15.47
CA GLU A 175 32.78 34.56 16.50
C GLU A 175 31.82 35.56 15.84
N SER A 176 30.56 35.54 16.26
CA SER A 176 29.54 36.47 15.79
C SER A 176 29.73 37.86 16.42
N SER A 177 29.43 38.90 15.65
CA SER A 177 29.36 40.28 16.13
C SER A 177 28.14 40.95 15.50
N PRO A 178 27.47 41.92 16.17
CA PRO A 178 26.27 42.55 15.63
C PRO A 178 26.47 43.15 14.22
N ALA A 179 27.69 43.64 13.93
CA ALA A 179 28.05 44.17 12.62
C ALA A 179 28.20 43.08 11.55
N PHE A 180 28.75 41.91 11.93
CA PHE A 180 28.87 40.76 11.06
C PHE A 180 27.51 40.08 10.83
N ASP A 181 26.67 39.94 11.86
CA ASP A 181 25.35 39.32 11.73
C ASP A 181 24.50 40.13 10.75
N ALA A 182 24.53 41.46 10.87
CA ALA A 182 23.90 42.35 9.91
C ALA A 182 24.45 42.14 8.49
N TYR A 183 25.76 41.91 8.33
CA TYR A 183 26.37 41.62 7.03
C TYR A 183 25.96 40.26 6.46
N LEU A 184 25.95 39.22 7.30
CA LEU A 184 25.57 37.86 6.93
C LEU A 184 24.11 37.80 6.48
N THR A 185 23.19 38.47 7.19
CA THR A 185 21.78 38.60 6.77
C THR A 185 21.66 39.17 5.36
N ARG A 186 22.43 40.22 5.05
CA ARG A 186 22.45 40.81 3.70
C ARG A 186 22.92 39.84 2.64
N VAL A 187 23.97 39.07 2.94
CA VAL A 187 24.51 38.05 2.04
C VAL A 187 23.52 36.89 1.85
N GLN A 188 22.85 36.45 2.91
CA GLN A 188 21.88 35.34 2.87
C GLN A 188 20.61 35.67 2.08
N SER A 189 20.26 36.95 1.94
CA SER A 189 19.18 37.35 1.02
C SER A 189 19.44 36.90 -0.42
N LEU A 190 20.71 36.75 -0.83
CA LEU A 190 21.08 36.21 -2.15
C LEU A 190 20.89 34.69 -2.24
N ALA A 191 21.01 33.97 -1.12
CA ALA A 191 20.81 32.52 -1.07
C ALA A 191 19.40 32.16 -1.54
N LEU A 192 18.42 33.01 -1.21
CA LEU A 192 17.02 32.81 -1.55
C LEU A 192 16.73 32.78 -3.07
N TRP A 193 17.65 33.33 -3.88
CA TRP A 193 17.53 33.36 -5.34
C TRP A 193 18.26 32.21 -6.05
N TYR A 194 19.14 31.50 -5.34
CA TYR A 194 20.06 30.53 -5.93
C TYR A 194 20.11 29.17 -5.21
N ILE A 195 19.41 29.01 -4.09
CA ILE A 195 19.33 27.77 -3.32
C ILE A 195 17.85 27.51 -3.00
N ASP A 196 17.30 26.42 -3.56
CA ASP A 196 15.87 26.02 -3.56
C ASP A 196 15.22 26.02 -2.16
N ALA A 197 15.93 25.55 -1.13
CA ALA A 197 15.44 25.48 0.25
C ALA A 197 16.25 26.35 1.23
N ALA A 198 16.79 27.48 0.78
CA ALA A 198 17.56 28.36 1.65
C ALA A 198 16.71 28.93 2.81
N GLN A 199 17.27 28.89 4.01
CA GLN A 199 16.76 29.56 5.20
C GLN A 199 17.87 30.44 5.79
N TYR A 200 17.48 31.49 6.52
CA TYR A 200 18.45 32.29 7.27
C TYR A 200 19.07 31.46 8.39
N THR A 201 20.36 31.65 8.67
CA THR A 201 21.01 30.96 9.80
C THR A 201 20.69 31.66 11.11
N ASP A 202 20.58 30.90 12.20
CA ASP A 202 20.49 31.47 13.54
C ASP A 202 21.86 31.99 13.99
N ASN A 203 22.09 33.28 13.76
CA ASN A 203 23.36 33.94 14.05
C ASN A 203 23.65 34.06 15.55
N SER A 204 22.69 33.75 16.44
CA SER A 204 22.88 33.75 17.89
C SER A 204 23.53 32.47 18.40
N ASP A 205 23.48 31.38 17.63
CA ASP A 205 24.05 30.08 18.03
C ASP A 205 25.57 30.03 17.71
N PRO A 206 26.45 29.90 18.72
CA PRO A 206 27.90 29.85 18.55
C PRO A 206 28.40 28.59 17.82
N LEU A 207 27.53 27.62 17.53
CA LEU A 207 27.86 26.44 16.75
C LEU A 207 27.94 26.72 15.24
N TRP A 208 27.45 27.87 14.78
CA TRP A 208 27.63 28.34 13.41
C TRP A 208 29.01 28.95 13.19
N PHE A 209 29.59 28.67 12.04
CA PHE A 209 30.79 29.35 11.56
C PHE A 209 30.78 29.47 10.05
N HIS A 210 31.41 30.53 9.54
CA HIS A 210 31.28 30.94 8.14
C HIS A 210 32.62 31.17 7.48
N TYR A 211 32.67 30.90 6.18
CA TYR A 211 33.80 31.20 5.31
C TYR A 211 33.36 32.17 4.22
N PHE A 212 34.16 33.21 3.98
CA PHE A 212 33.90 34.21 2.96
C PHE A 212 35.07 34.30 2.00
N LEU A 213 34.75 34.33 0.71
CA LEU A 213 35.70 34.52 -0.37
C LEU A 213 35.51 35.91 -0.96
N PHE A 214 36.56 36.74 -0.94
CA PHE A 214 36.56 38.08 -1.52
C PHE A 214 37.55 38.18 -2.68
N GLU A 215 37.18 38.88 -3.74
CA GLU A 215 38.15 39.43 -4.70
C GLU A 215 38.79 40.67 -4.07
N SER A 216 40.13 40.75 -4.07
CA SER A 216 40.90 41.89 -3.56
C SER A 216 41.58 42.62 -4.71
N ARG A 217 41.33 43.93 -4.84
CA ARG A 217 41.91 44.83 -5.85
C ARG A 217 42.70 45.93 -5.16
N ALA A 218 43.78 46.41 -5.79
CA ALA A 218 44.48 47.59 -5.30
C ALA A 218 43.59 48.83 -5.54
N ASN A 219 43.46 49.71 -4.55
CA ASN A 219 42.73 50.97 -4.75
C ASN A 219 43.52 51.92 -5.65
N ASP A 220 42.80 52.68 -6.47
CA ASP A 220 43.35 53.72 -7.35
C ASP A 220 43.97 54.90 -6.57
N SER A 221 43.80 54.94 -5.25
CA SER A 221 44.20 56.03 -4.35
C SER A 221 45.70 56.08 -4.00
N GLY A 222 46.50 55.07 -4.37
CA GLY A 222 47.94 55.03 -4.10
C GLY A 222 48.36 54.82 -2.63
N ASP A 223 47.42 54.76 -1.68
CA ASP A 223 47.65 54.66 -0.23
C ASP A 223 47.84 53.22 0.30
N GLY A 224 48.06 52.25 -0.60
CA GLY A 224 48.19 50.82 -0.24
C GLY A 224 46.89 50.15 0.25
N SER A 225 45.78 50.88 0.31
CA SER A 225 44.45 50.34 0.63
C SER A 225 43.93 49.43 -0.49
N ARG A 226 43.13 48.42 -0.13
CA ARG A 226 42.57 47.42 -1.05
C ARG A 226 41.05 47.53 -1.08
N ALA A 227 40.47 47.47 -2.27
CA ALA A 227 39.04 47.27 -2.47
C ALA A 227 38.73 45.79 -2.42
N TYR A 228 37.56 45.45 -1.88
CA TYR A 228 37.06 44.09 -1.79
C TYR A 228 35.72 43.97 -2.49
N SER A 229 35.49 42.86 -3.19
CA SER A 229 34.19 42.48 -3.73
C SER A 229 33.89 41.05 -3.28
N LEU A 230 32.68 40.76 -2.83
CA LEU A 230 32.29 39.40 -2.43
C LEU A 230 32.30 38.49 -3.65
N ALA A 231 32.90 37.32 -3.53
CA ALA A 231 32.93 36.29 -4.58
C ALA A 231 32.09 35.06 -4.21
N GLY A 232 31.96 34.75 -2.92
CA GLY A 232 31.10 33.68 -2.42
C GLY A 232 31.24 33.46 -0.92
N TYR A 233 30.44 32.57 -0.37
CA TYR A 233 30.47 32.21 1.05
C TYR A 233 30.10 30.74 1.27
N ALA A 234 30.41 30.23 2.47
CA ALA A 234 29.95 28.94 2.96
C ALA A 234 29.60 29.03 4.45
N SER A 235 28.47 28.43 4.84
CA SER A 235 28.00 28.36 6.23
C SER A 235 27.98 26.91 6.69
N LEU A 236 28.58 26.64 7.85
CA LEU A 236 28.67 25.30 8.43
C LEU A 236 28.15 25.29 9.87
N TYR A 237 27.48 24.20 10.23
CA TYR A 237 27.00 23.95 11.59
C TYR A 237 27.80 22.85 12.29
N ARG A 238 28.16 23.05 13.55
CA ARG A 238 28.92 22.09 14.37
C ARG A 238 28.00 21.16 15.15
N PHE A 239 27.67 19.99 14.59
CA PHE A 239 26.92 18.97 15.34
C PHE A 239 27.82 18.24 16.34
N TYR A 240 27.30 17.97 17.53
CA TYR A 240 27.96 17.10 18.50
C TYR A 240 28.01 15.65 18.02
N ALA A 241 29.18 15.02 18.14
CA ALA A 241 29.40 13.60 17.86
C ALA A 241 29.98 12.92 19.12
N TYR A 242 29.20 12.01 19.70
CA TYR A 242 29.57 11.28 20.91
C TYR A 242 30.95 10.56 20.78
N PRO A 243 31.80 10.52 21.82
CA PRO A 243 31.60 11.10 23.16
C PRO A 243 32.03 12.57 23.31
N ASP A 244 33.03 13.06 22.58
CA ASP A 244 33.55 14.44 22.70
C ASP A 244 34.12 14.94 21.35
N ARG A 245 33.41 14.71 20.24
CA ARG A 245 33.80 15.11 18.89
C ARG A 245 32.76 16.02 18.25
N VAL A 246 33.13 16.62 17.12
CA VAL A 246 32.27 17.49 16.31
C VAL A 246 32.17 16.93 14.89
N ARG A 247 30.99 17.03 14.30
CA ARG A 247 30.70 16.74 12.90
C ARG A 247 30.20 18.01 12.22
N PRO A 248 31.10 18.75 11.54
CA PRO A 248 30.69 19.89 10.72
C PRO A 248 29.77 19.46 9.58
N ARG A 249 28.65 20.16 9.41
CA ARG A 249 27.74 20.00 8.28
C ARG A 249 27.73 21.28 7.45
N ILE A 250 27.99 21.17 6.16
CA ILE A 250 27.84 22.27 5.20
C ILE A 250 26.35 22.47 4.94
N ALA A 251 25.82 23.58 5.41
CA ALA A 251 24.41 23.95 5.23
C ALA A 251 24.22 24.76 3.95
N GLN A 252 25.09 25.75 3.71
CA GLN A 252 25.03 26.60 2.53
C GLN A 252 26.42 26.80 1.95
N ILE A 253 26.54 26.75 0.62
CA ILE A 253 27.75 27.13 -0.10
C ILE A 253 27.36 27.72 -1.46
N MET A 254 27.83 28.93 -1.73
CA MET A 254 27.46 29.65 -2.94
C MET A 254 28.62 30.49 -3.47
N LEU A 255 28.81 30.45 -4.79
CA LEU A 255 29.57 31.46 -5.52
C LEU A 255 28.63 32.42 -6.22
N LEU A 256 28.94 33.72 -6.17
CA LEU A 256 28.19 34.71 -6.91
C LEU A 256 28.37 34.50 -8.42
N PRO A 257 27.33 34.73 -9.24
CA PRO A 257 27.33 34.47 -10.68
C PRO A 257 28.59 34.93 -11.45
N PRO A 258 29.16 36.15 -11.21
CA PRO A 258 30.35 36.61 -11.93
C PRO A 258 31.59 35.72 -11.77
N TYR A 259 31.64 34.91 -10.70
CA TYR A 259 32.79 34.12 -10.29
C TYR A 259 32.61 32.61 -10.55
N ARG A 260 31.46 32.19 -11.10
CA ARG A 260 31.18 30.79 -11.44
C ARG A 260 31.99 30.33 -12.66
N LYS A 261 32.10 29.00 -12.85
CA LYS A 261 32.82 28.34 -13.97
C LYS A 261 34.33 28.67 -14.10
N ARG A 262 34.95 29.29 -13.09
CA ARG A 262 36.40 29.62 -13.04
C ARG A 262 37.21 28.69 -12.12
N GLY A 263 36.60 27.62 -11.59
CA GLY A 263 37.25 26.69 -10.65
C GLY A 263 37.38 27.19 -9.20
N LEU A 264 36.86 28.39 -8.90
CA LEU A 264 36.91 28.99 -7.56
C LEU A 264 36.13 28.18 -6.51
N GLY A 265 35.06 27.49 -6.89
CA GLY A 265 34.21 26.73 -5.96
C GLY A 265 34.95 25.51 -5.41
N ALA A 266 35.69 24.82 -6.27
CA ALA A 266 36.51 23.68 -5.86
C ALA A 266 37.64 24.13 -4.92
N LYS A 267 38.16 25.35 -5.13
CA LYS A 267 39.17 25.95 -4.25
C LYS A 267 38.60 26.37 -2.90
N LEU A 268 37.42 26.99 -2.89
CA LEU A 268 36.71 27.32 -1.64
C LEU A 268 36.50 26.06 -0.80
N LEU A 269 35.97 24.99 -1.41
CA LEU A 269 35.72 23.73 -0.71
C LEU A 269 37.03 23.04 -0.25
N ASP A 270 38.07 23.01 -1.07
CA ASP A 270 39.38 22.43 -0.71
C ASP A 270 40.04 23.17 0.47
N VAL A 271 39.93 24.50 0.54
CA VAL A 271 40.45 25.28 1.67
C VAL A 271 39.64 25.01 2.94
N VAL A 272 38.30 24.93 2.84
CA VAL A 272 37.43 24.55 3.96
C VAL A 272 37.80 23.15 4.48
N TYR A 273 38.02 22.17 3.60
CA TYR A 273 38.45 20.83 4.00
C TYR A 273 39.81 20.83 4.69
N LYS A 274 40.79 21.60 4.21
CA LYS A 274 42.10 21.71 4.86
C LYS A 274 42.00 22.30 6.27
N ASP A 275 41.19 23.34 6.45
CA ASP A 275 40.94 23.92 7.77
C ASP A 275 40.27 22.90 8.71
N LEU A 276 39.20 22.23 8.27
CA LEU A 276 38.50 21.22 9.07
C LEU A 276 39.33 19.97 9.36
N CYS A 277 40.18 19.54 8.43
CA CYS A 277 41.09 18.40 8.64
C CYS A 277 42.17 18.71 9.67
N SER A 278 42.52 19.99 9.87
CA SER A 278 43.50 20.40 10.88
C SER A 278 42.96 20.31 12.32
N MET A 279 41.63 20.29 12.48
CA MET A 279 40.94 20.18 13.77
C MET A 279 40.87 18.72 14.23
N LYS A 280 41.34 18.43 15.45
CA LYS A 280 41.39 17.06 15.99
C LYS A 280 40.02 16.57 16.47
N GLU A 281 39.20 17.51 16.91
CA GLU A 281 37.83 17.32 17.36
C GLU A 281 36.88 16.93 16.21
N VAL A 282 37.22 17.24 14.96
CA VAL A 282 36.40 16.92 13.79
C VAL A 282 36.48 15.42 13.47
N LEU A 283 35.33 14.74 13.50
CA LEU A 283 35.21 13.34 13.13
C LEU A 283 35.19 13.15 11.61
N ASP A 284 34.24 13.81 10.95
CA ASP A 284 33.94 13.76 9.52
C ASP A 284 33.14 15.00 9.09
N VAL A 285 33.15 15.30 7.79
CA VAL A 285 32.40 16.44 7.21
C VAL A 285 31.19 15.94 6.43
N THR A 286 30.02 16.54 6.67
CA THR A 286 28.75 16.19 6.01
C THR A 286 28.17 17.40 5.28
N ALA A 287 27.15 17.18 4.44
CA ALA A 287 26.41 18.25 3.76
C ALA A 287 24.91 18.02 3.93
N GLU A 288 24.16 19.10 4.09
CA GLU A 288 22.70 19.12 4.18
C GLU A 288 22.09 19.20 2.79
N ASP A 289 21.21 18.26 2.45
CA ASP A 289 20.46 18.17 1.19
C ASP A 289 21.18 18.74 -0.05
N PRO A 290 22.34 18.16 -0.42
CA PRO A 290 23.23 18.76 -1.41
C PRO A 290 22.60 18.74 -2.81
N ALA A 291 22.53 19.90 -3.46
CA ALA A 291 22.13 20.01 -4.86
C ALA A 291 23.11 19.28 -5.80
N ASP A 292 22.63 18.78 -6.95
CA ASP A 292 23.42 18.00 -7.91
C ASP A 292 24.75 18.68 -8.27
N ASN A 293 24.72 19.99 -8.57
CA ASN A 293 25.91 20.79 -8.88
C ASN A 293 26.96 20.79 -7.75
N PHE A 294 26.51 20.79 -6.49
CA PHE A 294 27.40 20.70 -5.34
C PHE A 294 27.92 19.27 -5.11
N VAL A 295 27.10 18.24 -5.37
CA VAL A 295 27.55 16.85 -5.35
C VAL A 295 28.71 16.65 -6.34
N TYR A 296 28.55 17.10 -7.59
CA TYR A 296 29.64 17.05 -8.59
C TYR A 296 30.90 17.81 -8.14
N LEU A 297 30.72 18.99 -7.53
CA LEU A 297 31.84 19.79 -7.03
C LEU A 297 32.59 19.06 -5.91
N ARG A 298 31.84 18.47 -4.97
CA ARG A 298 32.37 17.72 -3.84
C ARG A 298 33.10 16.48 -4.32
N ASP A 299 32.47 15.68 -5.16
CA ASP A 299 33.04 14.44 -5.67
C ASP A 299 34.33 14.71 -6.44
N TYR A 300 34.39 15.79 -7.23
CA TYR A 300 35.62 16.23 -7.90
C TYR A 300 36.74 16.57 -6.91
N VAL A 301 36.45 17.34 -5.85
CA VAL A 301 37.44 17.71 -4.82
C VAL A 301 37.89 16.49 -4.00
N ASP A 302 36.95 15.62 -3.62
CA ASP A 302 37.21 14.40 -2.87
C ASP A 302 38.05 13.42 -3.70
N CYS A 303 37.75 13.24 -4.98
CA CYS A 303 38.56 12.44 -5.89
C CYS A 303 39.99 12.95 -6.01
N ILE A 304 40.17 14.27 -6.15
CA ILE A 304 41.50 14.88 -6.18
C ILE A 304 42.24 14.66 -4.87
N ASN A 305 41.56 14.80 -3.73
CA ASN A 305 42.21 14.66 -2.43
C ASN A 305 42.55 13.20 -2.10
N CYS A 306 41.67 12.25 -2.42
CA CYS A 306 41.94 10.82 -2.30
C CYS A 306 43.05 10.37 -3.26
N SER A 307 43.14 10.90 -4.48
CA SER A 307 44.20 10.52 -5.44
C SER A 307 45.63 10.80 -4.94
N LYS A 308 45.78 11.69 -3.95
CA LYS A 308 47.05 12.00 -3.29
C LYS A 308 47.44 10.96 -2.23
N LEU A 309 46.52 10.07 -1.86
CA LEU A 309 46.74 9.02 -0.87
C LEU A 309 47.32 7.76 -1.53
N PRO A 310 48.37 7.14 -0.98
CA PRO A 310 48.94 5.91 -1.54
C PRO A 310 47.95 4.75 -1.54
N GLU A 311 46.98 4.76 -0.61
CA GLU A 311 45.93 3.74 -0.54
C GLU A 311 44.99 3.77 -1.76
N PHE A 312 44.86 4.92 -2.43
CA PHE A 312 44.07 5.11 -3.66
C PHE A 312 44.93 5.11 -4.94
N ALA A 313 46.15 4.55 -4.87
CA ALA A 313 47.00 4.39 -6.05
C ALA A 313 46.33 3.49 -7.11
N PRO A 314 46.60 3.71 -8.41
CA PRO A 314 45.92 3.00 -9.51
C PRO A 314 45.96 1.47 -9.45
N ASP A 315 47.01 0.89 -8.85
CA ASP A 315 47.12 -0.57 -8.68
C ASP A 315 46.21 -1.12 -7.57
N ASN A 316 45.93 -0.32 -6.55
CA ASN A 316 45.07 -0.70 -5.42
C ASN A 316 43.58 -0.59 -5.78
N LEU A 317 43.20 0.27 -6.74
CA LEU A 317 41.82 0.42 -7.22
C LEU A 317 41.27 -0.83 -7.93
N LYS A 318 42.18 -1.67 -8.48
CA LYS A 318 41.81 -2.92 -9.18
C LYS A 318 41.07 -3.90 -8.26
N GLY A 319 41.45 -3.94 -6.98
CA GLY A 319 40.90 -4.85 -5.95
C GLY A 319 39.56 -4.44 -5.33
N GLY A 320 39.00 -3.28 -5.69
CA GLY A 320 37.77 -2.76 -5.08
C GLY A 320 38.03 -1.91 -3.82
N PHE A 321 36.98 -1.52 -3.09
CA PHE A 321 37.10 -0.63 -1.93
C PHE A 321 37.56 -1.40 -0.68
N THR A 322 38.73 -1.07 -0.16
CA THR A 322 39.32 -1.75 1.01
C THR A 322 39.09 -0.98 2.32
N GLU A 323 39.16 -1.68 3.45
CA GLU A 323 39.03 -1.02 4.78
C GLU A 323 40.23 -0.08 5.06
N GLU A 324 41.37 -0.30 4.40
CA GLU A 324 42.55 0.56 4.44
C GLU A 324 42.28 1.90 3.73
N MET A 325 41.67 1.87 2.53
CA MET A 325 41.20 3.06 1.82
C MET A 325 40.19 3.85 2.66
N ARG A 326 39.24 3.15 3.29
CA ARG A 326 38.27 3.78 4.20
C ARG A 326 38.96 4.48 5.37
N THR A 327 39.89 3.78 6.03
CA THR A 327 40.59 4.30 7.21
C THR A 327 41.46 5.49 6.83
N ALA A 328 42.13 5.45 5.68
CA ALA A 328 42.92 6.55 5.15
C ALA A 328 42.05 7.77 4.81
N ALA A 329 40.94 7.58 4.10
CA ALA A 329 40.02 8.65 3.73
C ALA A 329 39.38 9.32 4.96
N LEU A 330 38.97 8.53 5.96
CA LEU A 330 38.39 9.07 7.19
C LEU A 330 39.42 9.79 8.06
N ASN A 331 40.59 9.18 8.30
CA ASN A 331 41.56 9.74 9.24
C ASN A 331 42.33 10.93 8.66
N LYS A 332 42.68 10.88 7.37
CA LYS A 332 43.51 11.92 6.72
C LYS A 332 42.68 13.03 6.08
N LEU A 333 41.48 12.71 5.58
CA LEU A 333 40.65 13.64 4.80
C LEU A 333 39.26 13.90 5.42
N LYS A 334 38.91 13.22 6.53
CA LYS A 334 37.60 13.37 7.20
C LYS A 334 36.41 13.03 6.30
N ILE A 335 36.64 12.17 5.29
CA ILE A 335 35.63 11.71 4.32
C ILE A 335 34.90 10.47 4.87
N THR A 336 33.58 10.45 4.75
CA THR A 336 32.75 9.32 5.23
C THR A 336 32.94 8.05 4.39
N LYS A 337 32.60 6.87 4.95
CA LYS A 337 32.67 5.58 4.21
C LYS A 337 31.95 5.64 2.88
N VAL A 338 30.75 6.22 2.88
CA VAL A 338 29.88 6.33 1.70
C VAL A 338 30.56 7.18 0.63
N ALA A 339 31.00 8.40 0.97
CA ALA A 339 31.71 9.28 0.04
C ALA A 339 33.03 8.66 -0.47
N ALA A 340 33.82 8.02 0.39
CA ALA A 340 35.06 7.37 0.00
C ALA A 340 34.85 6.19 -0.98
N SER A 341 33.72 5.47 -0.85
CA SER A 341 33.37 4.39 -1.78
C SER A 341 32.98 4.91 -3.17
N TYR A 342 32.27 6.05 -3.23
CA TYR A 342 31.97 6.74 -4.50
C TYR A 342 33.25 7.23 -5.19
N VAL A 343 34.17 7.82 -4.43
CA VAL A 343 35.48 8.26 -4.94
C VAL A 343 36.27 7.11 -5.55
N ASN A 344 36.30 5.94 -4.90
CA ASN A 344 36.97 4.76 -5.44
C ASN A 344 36.34 4.28 -6.75
N ALA A 345 35.01 4.26 -6.83
CA ALA A 345 34.28 3.89 -8.04
C ALA A 345 34.54 4.88 -9.19
N ASP A 346 34.52 6.18 -8.91
CA ASP A 346 34.74 7.21 -9.93
C ASP A 346 36.21 7.21 -10.41
N GLN A 347 37.20 7.07 -9.52
CA GLN A 347 38.62 6.94 -9.91
C GLN A 347 38.87 5.68 -10.75
N LYS A 348 38.26 4.55 -10.39
CA LYS A 348 38.33 3.31 -11.19
C LYS A 348 37.69 3.50 -12.56
N MET A 349 36.58 4.23 -12.64
CA MET A 349 35.93 4.56 -13.91
C MET A 349 36.75 5.54 -14.77
N GLN A 350 37.38 6.54 -14.17
CA GLN A 350 38.28 7.47 -14.87
C GLN A 350 39.50 6.74 -15.42
N GLN A 351 40.05 5.77 -14.69
CA GLN A 351 41.14 4.90 -15.17
C GLN A 351 40.70 4.02 -16.35
N LEU A 352 39.51 3.41 -16.26
CA LEU A 352 38.93 2.65 -17.36
C LEU A 352 38.65 3.53 -18.59
N GLN A 353 38.26 4.78 -18.38
CA GLN A 353 38.02 5.73 -19.45
C GLN A 353 39.32 6.25 -20.07
N GLN A 354 40.40 6.44 -19.30
CA GLN A 354 41.73 6.77 -19.84
C GLN A 354 42.28 5.61 -20.67
N LEU A 355 42.16 4.37 -20.19
CA LEU A 355 42.55 3.18 -20.96
C LEU A 355 41.72 3.06 -22.25
N TYR A 356 40.43 3.40 -22.19
CA TYR A 356 39.57 3.44 -23.37
C TYR A 356 39.89 4.61 -24.31
N GLU A 357 40.24 5.79 -23.79
CA GLU A 357 40.66 6.95 -24.60
C GLU A 357 42.02 6.70 -25.27
N GLU A 358 42.95 5.98 -24.62
CA GLU A 358 44.20 5.47 -25.23
C GLU A 358 43.93 4.40 -26.32
N GLU A 359 42.94 3.53 -26.13
CA GLU A 359 42.47 2.57 -27.15
C GLU A 359 41.69 3.24 -28.30
N VAL A 360 41.07 4.40 -28.07
CA VAL A 360 40.34 5.15 -29.09
C VAL A 360 41.27 6.09 -29.88
N GLU A 361 42.29 6.70 -29.24
CA GLU A 361 43.33 7.49 -29.93
C GLU A 361 44.16 6.63 -30.90
N THR A 362 44.26 5.33 -30.66
CA THR A 362 44.87 4.37 -31.61
C THR A 362 43.96 4.01 -32.79
N SER A 363 42.66 4.34 -32.71
CA SER A 363 41.69 4.18 -33.80
C SER A 363 41.33 5.54 -34.42
N HIS A 364 42.11 5.97 -35.41
CA HIS A 364 41.79 7.15 -36.21
C HIS A 364 40.38 7.06 -36.81
N CYS A 365 39.41 7.84 -36.31
CA CYS A 365 38.20 8.14 -37.07
C CYS A 365 37.57 9.49 -36.68
N LEU A 366 37.38 10.31 -37.71
CA LEU A 366 36.71 11.61 -37.66
C LEU A 366 35.20 11.44 -37.48
N ASP A 367 34.67 11.74 -36.30
CA ASP A 367 33.40 12.49 -36.08
C ASP A 367 33.09 12.56 -34.58
N TRP A 368 33.47 13.69 -33.95
CA TRP A 368 33.43 13.87 -32.49
C TRP A 368 32.00 13.92 -31.92
N ILE A 369 30.99 14.26 -32.74
CA ILE A 369 29.60 14.41 -32.31
C ILE A 369 28.94 13.03 -32.12
N SER A 370 29.21 12.11 -33.05
CA SER A 370 28.74 10.72 -32.98
C SER A 370 29.38 9.96 -31.82
N ALA A 371 30.66 10.22 -31.54
CA ALA A 371 31.35 9.69 -30.36
C ALA A 371 30.76 10.25 -29.05
N HIS A 372 30.38 11.53 -29.01
CA HIS A 372 29.80 12.18 -27.84
C HIS A 372 28.37 11.69 -27.51
N LYS A 373 27.53 11.44 -28.52
CA LYS A 373 26.21 10.81 -28.32
C LYS A 373 26.31 9.39 -27.78
N LYS A 374 27.23 8.58 -28.33
CA LYS A 374 27.51 7.23 -27.81
C LYS A 374 28.04 7.27 -26.38
N LYS A 375 28.89 8.26 -26.04
CA LYS A 375 29.39 8.48 -24.69
C LYS A 375 28.26 8.76 -23.69
N LEU A 376 27.27 9.58 -24.06
CA LEU A 376 26.09 9.87 -23.24
C LEU A 376 25.16 8.65 -23.06
N GLU A 377 24.95 7.84 -24.10
CA GLU A 377 24.17 6.60 -23.99
C GLU A 377 24.86 5.55 -23.11
N VAL A 378 26.16 5.36 -23.28
CA VAL A 378 26.95 4.45 -22.44
C VAL A 378 27.01 4.93 -20.99
N MET A 379 27.07 6.24 -20.75
CA MET A 379 26.99 6.82 -19.40
C MET A 379 25.63 6.54 -18.74
N LYS A 380 24.51 6.69 -19.45
CA LYS A 380 23.19 6.34 -18.91
C LYS A 380 23.06 4.85 -18.57
N ILE A 381 23.50 3.98 -19.48
CA ILE A 381 23.49 2.52 -19.26
C ILE A 381 24.40 2.14 -18.08
N ARG A 382 25.54 2.84 -17.92
CA ARG A 382 26.47 2.66 -16.80
C ARG A 382 25.84 3.09 -15.47
N ASP A 383 25.20 4.25 -15.43
CA ASP A 383 24.61 4.78 -14.19
C ASP A 383 23.43 3.87 -13.74
N GLU A 384 22.60 3.39 -14.68
CA GLU A 384 21.56 2.40 -14.40
C GLU A 384 22.10 1.04 -13.91
N ALA A 385 23.21 0.56 -14.49
CA ALA A 385 23.85 -0.69 -14.07
C ALA A 385 24.55 -0.55 -12.70
N TYR A 386 25.08 0.63 -12.40
CA TYR A 386 25.74 0.95 -11.14
C TYR A 386 24.74 1.04 -9.98
N ASP A 387 23.58 1.67 -10.20
CA ASP A 387 22.47 1.67 -9.24
C ASP A 387 22.00 0.25 -8.95
N GLN A 388 21.89 -0.61 -9.97
CA GLN A 388 21.53 -2.02 -9.81
C GLN A 388 22.58 -2.81 -9.03
N LEU A 389 23.87 -2.55 -9.23
CA LEU A 389 24.97 -3.21 -8.50
C LEU A 389 25.03 -2.78 -7.03
N GLN A 390 24.84 -1.49 -6.73
CA GLN A 390 24.76 -0.98 -5.35
C GLN A 390 23.57 -1.58 -4.59
N VAL A 391 22.42 -1.68 -5.25
CA VAL A 391 21.23 -2.36 -4.73
C VAL A 391 21.55 -3.82 -4.40
N LEU A 392 22.25 -4.53 -5.29
CA LEU A 392 22.64 -5.93 -5.08
C LEU A 392 23.68 -6.11 -3.97
N GLU A 393 24.62 -5.17 -3.78
CA GLU A 393 25.61 -5.21 -2.70
C GLU A 393 25.01 -4.90 -1.33
N LYS A 394 24.14 -3.89 -1.21
CA LYS A 394 23.39 -3.62 0.04
C LYS A 394 22.52 -4.82 0.45
N VAL A 395 21.90 -5.48 -0.53
CA VAL A 395 21.14 -6.72 -0.31
C VAL A 395 22.05 -7.86 0.13
N LYS A 396 23.22 -8.04 -0.50
CA LYS A 396 24.21 -9.04 -0.08
C LYS A 396 24.76 -8.77 1.32
N GLU A 397 25.01 -7.52 1.68
CA GLU A 397 25.51 -7.13 3.01
C GLU A 397 24.45 -7.42 4.08
N ARG A 398 23.18 -7.03 3.87
CA ARG A 398 22.06 -7.40 4.77
C ARG A 398 21.83 -8.91 4.84
N LEU A 399 21.90 -9.62 3.72
CA LEU A 399 21.78 -11.09 3.70
C LEU A 399 22.94 -11.77 4.41
N SER A 400 24.16 -11.25 4.28
CA SER A 400 25.35 -11.74 4.99
C SER A 400 25.21 -11.53 6.49
N GLN A 401 24.69 -10.37 6.92
CA GLN A 401 24.40 -10.07 8.32
C GLN A 401 23.29 -10.98 8.88
N ALA A 402 22.30 -11.34 8.07
CA ALA A 402 21.23 -12.28 8.46
C ALA A 402 21.68 -13.75 8.49
N THR A 403 22.62 -14.17 7.63
CA THR A 403 23.15 -15.54 7.62
C THR A 403 24.24 -15.78 8.67
N PHE A 404 24.98 -14.74 9.10
CA PHE A 404 26.03 -14.82 10.12
C PHE A 404 25.54 -14.65 11.58
N GLY A 405 24.29 -15.02 11.87
CA GLY A 405 23.64 -14.81 13.17
C GLY A 405 24.52 -15.01 14.42
N VAL A 406 24.23 -14.19 15.44
CA VAL A 406 24.83 -14.11 16.79
C VAL A 406 25.92 -13.04 16.96
N ARG A 407 25.49 -11.79 17.20
CA ARG A 407 26.08 -11.01 18.31
C ARG A 407 25.03 -10.92 19.42
N LYS A 408 25.19 -11.76 20.45
CA LYS A 408 24.63 -11.49 21.78
C LYS A 408 25.07 -10.07 22.18
N ARG A 409 24.19 -9.08 22.08
CA ARG A 409 24.38 -7.80 22.76
C ARG A 409 24.18 -8.08 24.25
N GLU A 410 25.27 -8.31 24.98
CA GLU A 410 25.24 -8.35 26.44
C GLU A 410 24.72 -7.01 26.96
N ARG A 411 23.53 -7.03 27.58
CA ARG A 411 22.89 -5.86 28.18
C ARG A 411 23.66 -5.44 29.43
N LYS A 412 24.38 -4.31 29.38
CA LYS A 412 24.68 -3.54 30.60
C LYS A 412 23.38 -2.90 31.10
N ARG A 413 22.74 -3.52 32.09
CA ARG A 413 21.69 -2.88 32.90
C ARG A 413 22.29 -1.66 33.60
N ARG A 414 21.90 -0.44 33.21
CA ARG A 414 21.98 0.72 34.11
C ARG A 414 20.76 0.67 35.02
N LEU A 415 20.99 0.35 36.29
CA LEU A 415 20.05 0.66 37.38
C LEU A 415 19.85 2.18 37.38
N ARG A 416 18.62 2.65 37.24
CA ARG A 416 18.25 4.04 37.55
C ARG A 416 17.91 4.10 39.02
N ASP A 417 18.69 4.92 39.72
CA ASP A 417 18.48 5.38 41.08
C ASP A 417 17.28 6.33 41.10
N ASP A 418 16.42 6.18 42.10
CA ASP A 418 15.25 7.01 42.38
C ASP A 418 15.70 8.31 43.04
N GLY A 419 15.21 9.47 42.60
CA GLY A 419 15.46 10.71 43.32
C GLY A 419 14.95 11.98 42.66
N ASN A 420 13.96 12.60 43.34
CA ASN A 420 13.49 13.98 43.26
C ASN A 420 12.50 14.41 42.15
N THR A 421 11.24 14.30 42.55
CA THR A 421 10.16 15.31 42.49
C THR A 421 10.66 16.77 42.52
N GLU A 422 10.24 17.57 41.53
CA GLU A 422 9.80 18.96 41.73
C GLU A 422 8.64 19.26 40.76
N GLU A 423 7.54 19.77 41.33
CA GLU A 423 6.33 20.24 40.67
C GLU A 423 6.60 21.55 39.92
N PHE A 424 6.00 21.74 38.74
CA PHE A 424 5.65 23.09 38.28
C PHE A 424 4.37 23.08 37.44
N GLU A 425 3.56 24.10 37.71
CA GLU A 425 2.12 24.18 37.46
C GLU A 425 1.73 24.43 35.99
N LEU A 426 0.57 23.90 35.63
CA LEU A 426 -0.14 24.18 34.38
C LEU A 426 -0.80 25.56 34.44
N GLN A 427 -0.44 26.45 33.52
CA GLN A 427 -1.30 27.56 33.11
C GLN A 427 -1.98 27.21 31.79
N ASN A 428 -3.32 27.14 31.86
CA ASN A 428 -4.19 27.19 30.69
C ASN A 428 -4.25 28.62 30.19
N ASP A 429 -3.96 28.84 28.92
CA ASP A 429 -4.68 29.85 28.16
C ASP A 429 -4.90 29.41 26.72
N ALA A 430 -6.14 29.59 26.28
CA ALA A 430 -6.64 29.20 24.98
C ALA A 430 -6.69 30.40 24.05
N SER A 431 -6.01 30.34 22.91
CA SER A 431 -6.50 30.99 21.68
C SER A 431 -5.89 30.39 20.40
N VAL A 432 -6.83 30.00 19.55
CA VAL A 432 -6.84 29.56 18.14
C VAL A 432 -5.72 30.09 17.24
N ASP A 433 -5.05 29.18 16.51
CA ASP A 433 -5.05 29.22 15.03
C ASP A 433 -4.91 27.83 14.39
N ASN A 434 -5.74 27.57 13.38
CA ASN A 434 -5.69 26.35 12.56
C ASN A 434 -4.57 26.51 11.52
N ALA A 435 -3.35 26.16 11.89
CA ALA A 435 -2.40 25.53 10.98
C ALA A 435 -2.20 24.09 11.48
N LEU A 436 -2.10 23.14 10.55
CA LEU A 436 -1.84 21.73 10.85
C LEU A 436 -0.62 21.60 11.78
N PRO A 437 -0.73 20.94 12.94
CA PRO A 437 0.46 20.51 13.65
C PRO A 437 0.84 19.12 13.14
N GLU A 438 1.75 19.10 12.16
CA GLU A 438 2.91 18.22 12.25
C GLU A 438 3.64 18.51 13.58
N GLU A 439 4.37 17.51 14.08
CA GLU A 439 5.19 17.53 15.30
C GLU A 439 4.48 17.21 16.64
N TYR A 440 4.61 15.95 17.03
CA TYR A 440 5.42 15.55 18.20
C TYR A 440 5.84 14.09 17.94
N MET A 441 6.77 13.91 17.00
CA MET A 441 7.54 12.68 16.88
C MET A 441 8.90 12.95 17.52
N SER A 442 9.32 12.08 18.40
CA SER A 442 10.67 12.08 18.96
C SER A 442 11.70 11.99 17.85
N ASP A 443 12.74 12.83 17.92
CA ASP A 443 13.86 13.08 16.97
C ASP A 443 14.74 11.87 16.54
N ASP A 444 14.26 10.63 16.61
CA ASP A 444 15.02 9.45 16.16
C ASP A 444 14.56 8.87 14.81
N GLU A 445 13.58 9.47 14.13
CA GLU A 445 13.17 9.03 12.78
C GLU A 445 13.07 10.25 11.85
N VAL A 446 14.22 10.69 11.34
CA VAL A 446 14.30 11.53 10.13
C VAL A 446 13.56 10.79 9.01
N GLU A 447 12.42 11.33 8.57
CA GLU A 447 11.73 10.90 7.36
C GLU A 447 12.63 11.16 6.15
N SER A 448 13.51 10.20 5.84
CA SER A 448 13.97 10.01 4.48
C SER A 448 12.73 9.81 3.60
N LYS A 449 12.62 10.56 2.50
CA LYS A 449 11.77 10.17 1.34
C LYS A 449 11.88 8.64 1.20
N PRO A 450 10.78 7.87 1.16
CA PRO A 450 10.87 6.42 1.19
C PRO A 450 11.77 5.96 0.04
N GLU A 451 13.00 5.50 0.36
CA GLU A 451 13.88 4.85 -0.60
C GLU A 451 13.04 3.79 -1.32
N GLU A 452 13.02 3.77 -2.65
CA GLU A 452 12.28 2.75 -3.38
C GLU A 452 12.75 1.37 -2.89
N PRO A 453 11.85 0.53 -2.33
CA PRO A 453 12.25 -0.72 -1.72
C PRO A 453 12.85 -1.63 -2.78
N LEU A 454 14.09 -2.05 -2.56
CA LEU A 454 14.90 -2.97 -3.38
C LEU A 454 14.02 -4.08 -3.99
N LYS A 455 13.77 -4.03 -5.31
CA LYS A 455 12.85 -4.94 -6.01
C LYS A 455 13.60 -6.20 -6.48
N VAL A 456 13.69 -7.21 -5.62
CA VAL A 456 13.96 -8.59 -6.07
C VAL A 456 12.75 -9.08 -6.88
N VAL A 457 12.97 -9.85 -7.95
CA VAL A 457 11.87 -10.53 -8.66
C VAL A 457 11.20 -11.51 -7.70
N LYS A 458 9.91 -11.28 -7.45
CA LYS A 458 9.09 -12.07 -6.52
C LYS A 458 8.22 -13.05 -7.27
N VAL A 459 8.03 -14.21 -6.65
CA VAL A 459 6.96 -15.15 -6.98
C VAL A 459 5.90 -15.01 -5.92
N TYR A 460 4.72 -14.52 -6.31
CA TYR A 460 3.54 -14.49 -5.46
C TYR A 460 2.78 -15.80 -5.67
N TYR A 461 2.70 -16.64 -4.64
CA TYR A 461 1.90 -17.85 -4.66
C TYR A 461 0.63 -17.62 -3.85
N ALA A 462 -0.50 -17.65 -4.54
CA ALA A 462 -1.80 -17.40 -3.93
C ALA A 462 -2.67 -18.65 -3.92
N SER A 463 -3.26 -18.92 -2.77
CA SER A 463 -4.20 -20.03 -2.57
C SER A 463 -5.50 -19.57 -1.91
N ARG A 464 -6.52 -20.43 -1.87
CA ARG A 464 -7.81 -20.13 -1.25
C ARG A 464 -7.72 -20.02 0.27
N THR A 465 -6.96 -20.91 0.92
CA THR A 465 -6.85 -20.98 2.38
C THR A 465 -5.40 -20.98 2.86
N HIS A 466 -5.20 -20.59 4.12
CA HIS A 466 -3.86 -20.63 4.74
C HIS A 466 -3.35 -22.07 4.94
N SER A 467 -4.24 -23.05 5.14
CA SER A 467 -3.84 -24.47 5.27
C SER A 467 -3.16 -25.00 4.00
N GLN A 468 -3.63 -24.58 2.83
CA GLN A 468 -3.00 -24.96 1.54
C GLN A 468 -1.60 -24.35 1.40
N LEU A 469 -1.43 -23.11 1.86
CA LEU A 469 -0.11 -22.46 1.87
C LEU A 469 0.85 -23.18 2.81
N ASP A 470 0.37 -23.63 3.98
CA ASP A 470 1.17 -24.42 4.91
C ASP A 470 1.54 -25.79 4.31
N GLN A 471 0.63 -26.46 3.59
CA GLN A 471 0.94 -27.71 2.86
C GLN A 471 2.02 -27.50 1.79
N LEU A 472 1.94 -26.40 1.04
CA LEU A 472 2.97 -26.06 0.06
C LEU A 472 4.35 -25.91 0.72
N LEU A 473 4.42 -25.30 1.91
CA LEU A 473 5.68 -25.18 2.66
C LEU A 473 6.27 -26.55 3.01
N GLU A 474 5.42 -27.53 3.37
CA GLU A 474 5.86 -28.89 3.66
C GLU A 474 6.37 -29.62 2.43
N GLU A 475 5.68 -29.48 1.30
CA GLU A 475 6.14 -30.07 0.03
C GLU A 475 7.43 -29.41 -0.44
N LEU A 476 7.56 -28.09 -0.31
CA LEU A 476 8.77 -27.36 -0.69
C LEU A 476 9.97 -27.80 0.15
N HIS A 477 9.77 -28.13 1.44
CA HIS A 477 10.83 -28.68 2.30
C HIS A 477 11.38 -30.01 1.77
N LYS A 478 10.56 -30.84 1.11
CA LYS A 478 11.03 -32.10 0.51
C LYS A 478 11.92 -31.88 -0.72
N THR A 479 11.99 -30.65 -1.24
CA THR A 479 12.77 -30.31 -2.43
C THR A 479 14.14 -29.69 -2.07
N ARG A 480 15.00 -29.54 -3.09
CA ARG A 480 16.29 -28.82 -2.95
C ARG A 480 16.13 -27.29 -2.96
N PHE A 481 14.92 -26.77 -3.23
CA PHE A 481 14.69 -25.34 -3.32
C PHE A 481 14.56 -24.73 -1.92
N SER A 482 15.38 -23.73 -1.63
CA SER A 482 15.37 -22.99 -0.35
C SER A 482 15.28 -21.48 -0.58
N PRO A 483 14.20 -20.98 -1.23
CA PRO A 483 14.01 -19.54 -1.39
C PRO A 483 13.80 -18.85 -0.04
N ARG A 484 13.91 -17.52 -0.01
CA ARG A 484 13.45 -16.71 1.12
C ARG A 484 11.93 -16.57 1.06
N ILE A 485 11.24 -17.16 2.04
CA ILE A 485 9.78 -17.31 2.03
C ILE A 485 9.16 -16.45 3.11
N VAL A 486 8.06 -15.77 2.77
CA VAL A 486 7.24 -15.03 3.74
C VAL A 486 5.77 -15.32 3.46
N THR A 487 5.02 -15.67 4.51
CA THR A 487 3.57 -15.89 4.42
C THR A 487 2.82 -14.65 4.90
N ALA A 488 2.18 -13.93 3.97
CA ALA A 488 1.31 -12.81 4.29
C ALA A 488 -0.03 -13.31 4.82
N ALA A 489 -0.36 -12.97 6.07
CA ALA A 489 -1.57 -13.39 6.74
C ALA A 489 -2.21 -12.26 7.54
N SER A 490 -3.53 -12.32 7.74
CA SER A 490 -4.25 -11.27 8.45
C SER A 490 -3.81 -11.15 9.93
N ARG A 491 -4.15 -10.02 10.57
CA ARG A 491 -3.94 -9.85 12.02
C ARG A 491 -4.67 -10.90 12.86
N GLN A 492 -5.73 -11.52 12.34
CA GLN A 492 -6.44 -12.59 13.03
C GLN A 492 -5.57 -13.85 13.20
N ILE A 493 -4.63 -14.08 12.29
CA ILE A 493 -3.73 -15.23 12.31
C ILE A 493 -2.39 -14.87 12.97
N LEU A 494 -1.83 -13.68 12.65
CA LEU A 494 -0.50 -13.28 13.09
C LEU A 494 -0.44 -12.55 14.43
N CYS A 495 -1.57 -12.08 14.99
CA CYS A 495 -1.52 -11.34 16.25
C CYS A 495 -1.31 -12.25 17.45
N VAL A 496 -0.32 -11.92 18.28
CA VAL A 496 0.00 -12.61 19.54
C VAL A 496 -0.58 -11.91 20.78
N ASN A 497 -1.17 -10.73 20.61
CA ASN A 497 -1.72 -9.97 21.74
C ASN A 497 -3.12 -10.49 22.11
N GLU A 498 -3.25 -11.06 23.31
CA GLU A 498 -4.50 -11.61 23.84
C GLU A 498 -5.68 -10.63 23.84
N ASP A 499 -5.44 -9.33 24.06
CA ASP A 499 -6.51 -8.33 24.06
C ASP A 499 -7.07 -8.08 22.67
N VAL A 500 -6.30 -8.39 21.63
CA VAL A 500 -6.69 -8.27 20.23
C VAL A 500 -7.29 -9.59 19.74
N THR A 501 -6.69 -10.72 20.07
CA THR A 501 -7.14 -12.04 19.58
C THR A 501 -8.48 -12.49 20.17
N LYS A 502 -8.88 -11.96 21.33
CA LYS A 502 -10.23 -12.16 21.89
C LYS A 502 -11.36 -11.65 21.00
N LEU A 503 -11.08 -10.72 20.08
CA LEU A 503 -12.07 -10.16 19.17
C LEU A 503 -12.34 -11.12 18.02
N LYS A 504 -13.61 -11.44 17.76
CA LYS A 504 -14.00 -12.40 16.72
C LYS A 504 -13.98 -11.84 15.30
N PHE A 505 -14.16 -10.53 15.15
CA PHE A 505 -14.32 -9.89 13.84
C PHE A 505 -13.04 -9.17 13.38
N SER A 506 -12.64 -9.39 12.12
CA SER A 506 -11.40 -8.84 11.52
C SER A 506 -11.31 -7.31 11.59
N HIS A 507 -12.41 -6.59 11.35
CA HIS A 507 -12.41 -5.13 11.47
C HIS A 507 -12.16 -4.66 12.91
N LEU A 508 -12.73 -5.34 13.93
CA LEU A 508 -12.49 -5.02 15.34
C LEU A 508 -11.02 -5.29 15.75
N ILE A 509 -10.44 -6.38 15.25
CA ILE A 509 -9.03 -6.72 15.43
C ILE A 509 -8.13 -5.60 14.89
N ASN A 510 -8.41 -5.14 13.65
CA ASN A 510 -7.63 -4.07 13.01
C ASN A 510 -7.73 -2.77 13.80
N GLU A 511 -8.93 -2.36 14.18
CA GLU A 511 -9.16 -1.17 15.00
C GLU A 511 -8.40 -1.26 16.32
N ARG A 512 -8.60 -2.34 17.09
CA ARG A 512 -7.95 -2.53 18.40
C ARG A 512 -6.43 -2.49 18.30
N CYS A 513 -5.87 -3.13 17.27
CA CYS A 513 -4.43 -3.11 16.99
C CYS A 513 -3.93 -1.67 16.75
N MET A 514 -4.67 -0.87 15.97
CA MET A 514 -4.32 0.53 15.71
C MET A 514 -4.45 1.40 16.95
N GLU A 515 -5.42 1.16 17.84
CA GLU A 515 -5.52 1.90 19.12
C GLU A 515 -4.30 1.67 20.00
N LEU A 516 -3.89 0.40 20.13
CA LEU A 516 -2.73 0.00 20.94
C LEU A 516 -1.40 0.51 20.35
N ARG A 517 -1.37 0.91 19.08
CA ARG A 517 -0.20 1.58 18.46
C ARG A 517 -0.17 3.08 18.76
N LYS A 518 -1.31 3.76 18.63
CA LYS A 518 -1.39 5.22 18.79
C LYS A 518 -1.24 5.70 20.24
N GLY A 519 -1.30 4.79 21.22
CA GLY A 519 -1.05 5.14 22.62
C GLY A 519 -1.99 6.22 23.13
N CYS A 520 -3.31 6.02 23.05
CA CYS A 520 -4.23 7.01 23.60
C CYS A 520 -4.11 7.05 25.13
N ALA A 521 -3.64 8.19 25.66
CA ALA A 521 -3.82 8.58 27.05
C ALA A 521 -5.32 8.74 27.32
N VAL A 522 -5.99 7.62 27.62
CA VAL A 522 -7.23 7.70 28.40
C VAL A 522 -6.75 7.72 29.83
N GLU A 523 -6.81 8.89 30.47
CA GLU A 523 -6.79 8.99 31.92
C GLU A 523 -7.75 7.93 32.46
N GLY A 524 -7.19 6.90 33.09
CA GLY A 524 -7.99 5.89 33.75
C GLY A 524 -8.81 6.59 34.82
N LYS A 525 -10.09 6.84 34.55
CA LYS A 525 -11.06 7.08 35.62
C LYS A 525 -10.93 5.90 36.57
N ARG A 526 -10.34 6.15 37.74
CA ARG A 526 -10.41 5.27 38.89
C ARG A 526 -11.89 5.07 39.20
N ILE A 527 -12.46 3.96 38.75
CA ILE A 527 -13.76 3.51 39.25
C ILE A 527 -13.45 3.01 40.66
N LYS A 528 -13.87 3.77 41.68
CA LYS A 528 -14.01 3.23 43.04
C LYS A 528 -15.08 2.15 42.95
N LEU A 529 -14.67 0.89 42.97
CA LEU A 529 -15.55 -0.19 43.38
C LEU A 529 -15.52 -0.22 44.90
N ASP A 530 -16.70 -0.37 45.49
CA ASP A 530 -16.92 -0.35 46.93
C ASP A 530 -15.99 -1.29 47.68
N GLU A 531 -15.64 -0.84 48.88
CA GLU A 531 -14.86 -1.59 49.87
C GLU A 531 -15.51 -2.95 50.15
N LYS A 532 -14.86 -4.02 49.68
CA LYS A 532 -14.42 -5.17 50.49
C LYS A 532 -13.84 -6.25 49.56
N GLU A 533 -12.71 -6.80 50.01
CA GLU A 533 -12.02 -8.03 49.57
C GLU A 533 -10.79 -7.90 48.63
N ASN A 534 -9.62 -8.13 49.27
CA ASN A 534 -8.30 -8.59 48.81
C ASN A 534 -7.44 -7.80 47.78
N PRO A 535 -6.25 -7.31 48.19
CA PRO A 535 -5.33 -6.54 47.35
C PRO A 535 -4.24 -7.42 46.70
N SER A 536 -4.60 -8.28 45.74
CA SER A 536 -3.59 -8.84 44.83
C SER A 536 -4.22 -9.14 43.47
N CYS A 537 -3.59 -8.64 42.40
CA CYS A 537 -3.99 -8.76 40.98
C CYS A 537 -4.87 -7.65 40.39
N LEU A 538 -4.44 -6.38 40.48
CA LEU A 538 -4.89 -5.32 39.58
C LEU A 538 -3.88 -5.21 38.40
N LYS A 539 -4.21 -5.81 37.25
CA LYS A 539 -3.40 -5.68 36.02
C LYS A 539 -3.50 -4.25 35.47
N LYS A 540 -2.37 -3.53 35.44
CA LYS A 540 -2.21 -2.26 34.70
C LYS A 540 -2.53 -2.49 33.21
N THR A 541 -3.56 -1.86 32.68
CA THR A 541 -3.79 -1.81 31.22
C THR A 541 -2.72 -0.89 30.61
N SER A 542 -1.69 -1.46 29.97
CA SER A 542 -0.71 -0.64 29.26
C SER A 542 -1.37 0.06 28.07
N SER A 543 -1.13 1.37 27.94
CA SER A 543 -1.66 2.18 26.84
C SER A 543 -1.08 1.84 25.46
N LYS A 544 0.00 1.05 25.41
CA LYS A 544 0.70 0.63 24.19
C LYS A 544 0.77 -0.90 24.05
N CYS A 545 0.87 -1.39 22.81
CA CYS A 545 1.05 -2.81 22.51
C CYS A 545 2.45 -3.29 22.96
N PRO A 546 2.56 -4.34 23.81
CA PRO A 546 3.84 -4.81 24.32
C PRO A 546 4.74 -5.45 23.25
N TYR A 547 4.16 -5.92 22.15
CA TYR A 547 4.84 -6.60 21.05
C TYR A 547 5.30 -5.64 19.93
N TYR A 548 4.93 -4.36 19.98
CA TYR A 548 5.30 -3.36 18.97
C TYR A 548 6.59 -2.63 19.38
N LYS A 549 7.73 -3.32 19.31
CA LYS A 549 9.07 -2.79 19.59
C LYS A 549 9.94 -2.94 18.34
N SER A 550 10.58 -1.86 17.90
CA SER A 550 11.35 -1.84 16.64
C SER A 550 12.44 -2.92 16.62
N ASP A 551 13.30 -2.95 17.64
CA ASP A 551 14.39 -3.92 17.75
C ASP A 551 13.94 -5.38 17.63
N SER A 552 12.87 -5.75 18.34
CA SER A 552 12.36 -7.13 18.36
C SER A 552 11.69 -7.51 17.03
N ILE A 553 11.07 -6.54 16.35
CA ILE A 553 10.49 -6.72 15.01
C ILE A 553 11.59 -6.95 13.97
N GLU A 554 12.69 -6.19 14.04
CA GLU A 554 13.83 -6.38 13.15
C GLU A 554 14.51 -7.74 13.37
N GLU A 555 14.69 -8.15 14.63
CA GLU A 555 15.27 -9.46 14.96
C GLU A 555 14.43 -10.62 14.39
N LEU A 556 13.11 -10.60 14.60
CA LEU A 556 12.22 -11.61 14.03
C LEU A 556 12.20 -11.59 12.49
N SER A 557 12.22 -10.40 11.87
CA SER A 557 12.30 -10.26 10.42
C SER A 557 13.59 -10.87 9.86
N ASN A 558 14.72 -10.69 10.54
CA ASN A 558 16.00 -11.26 10.14
C ASN A 558 15.98 -12.81 10.23
N GLU A 559 15.39 -13.37 11.29
CA GLU A 559 15.23 -14.84 11.42
C GLU A 559 14.35 -15.44 10.32
N MET A 560 13.29 -14.73 9.90
CA MET A 560 12.45 -15.12 8.75
C MET A 560 13.24 -15.09 7.44
N LEU A 561 14.01 -14.02 7.19
CA LEU A 561 14.81 -13.86 5.96
C LEU A 561 16.00 -14.83 5.87
N ALA A 562 16.55 -15.24 7.02
CA ALA A 562 17.57 -16.28 7.11
C ALA A 562 17.04 -17.68 6.73
N GLY A 563 15.72 -17.85 6.66
CA GLY A 563 15.07 -19.11 6.32
C GLY A 563 14.99 -20.10 7.48
N THR A 564 15.27 -19.64 8.70
CA THR A 564 15.15 -20.40 9.97
C THR A 564 13.69 -20.60 10.35
N LEU A 565 12.85 -19.59 10.12
CA LEU A 565 11.41 -19.63 10.37
C LEU A 565 10.67 -19.61 9.04
N ARG A 566 9.95 -20.68 8.73
CA ARG A 566 9.22 -20.79 7.45
C ARG A 566 7.72 -20.90 7.64
N ARG A 567 7.27 -21.61 8.67
CA ARG A 567 5.82 -21.76 8.93
C ARG A 567 5.26 -20.59 9.70
N THR A 568 3.99 -20.29 9.46
CA THR A 568 3.30 -19.23 10.19
C THR A 568 3.25 -19.49 11.70
N ASN A 569 3.04 -20.75 12.12
CA ASN A 569 3.02 -21.12 13.54
C ASN A 569 4.39 -20.94 14.22
N GLU A 570 5.47 -21.34 13.54
CA GLU A 570 6.85 -21.15 14.02
C GLU A 570 7.17 -19.67 14.24
N VAL A 571 6.78 -18.81 13.28
CA VAL A 571 6.93 -17.36 13.40
C VAL A 571 6.15 -16.81 14.59
N VAL A 572 4.90 -17.25 14.78
CA VAL A 572 4.03 -16.81 15.88
C VAL A 572 4.58 -17.22 17.24
N ASP A 573 5.07 -18.46 17.38
CA ASP A 573 5.63 -18.95 18.64
C ASP A 573 6.96 -18.27 18.96
N ARG A 574 7.84 -18.13 17.96
CA ARG A 574 9.10 -17.39 18.13
C ARG A 574 8.89 -15.92 18.47
N ALA A 575 7.85 -15.29 17.92
CA ALA A 575 7.51 -13.93 18.26
C ALA A 575 7.02 -13.74 19.71
N LYS A 576 6.36 -14.75 20.29
CA LYS A 576 5.99 -14.72 21.71
C LYS A 576 7.26 -14.72 22.59
N GLU A 577 8.25 -15.54 22.23
CA GLU A 577 9.53 -15.60 22.92
C GLU A 577 10.32 -14.29 22.84
N LEU A 578 10.42 -13.71 21.63
CA LEU A 578 11.13 -12.46 21.38
C LEU A 578 10.35 -11.21 21.81
N VAL A 579 9.06 -11.37 22.17
CA VAL A 579 8.12 -10.26 22.42
C VAL A 579 8.09 -9.29 21.22
N ALA A 580 8.02 -9.87 20.02
CA ALA A 580 7.97 -9.17 18.74
C ALA A 580 6.57 -9.26 18.12
N CYS A 581 6.24 -8.37 17.18
CA CYS A 581 4.97 -8.44 16.45
C CYS A 581 5.15 -9.20 15.13
N PRO A 582 4.56 -10.40 14.96
CA PRO A 582 4.68 -11.17 13.71
C PRO A 582 4.17 -10.41 12.49
N TYR A 583 3.05 -9.70 12.65
CA TYR A 583 2.40 -8.98 11.55
C TYR A 583 3.31 -7.91 10.94
N PHE A 584 3.96 -7.08 11.77
CA PHE A 584 4.86 -6.03 11.28
C PHE A 584 6.21 -6.59 10.84
N SER A 585 6.70 -7.65 11.49
CA SER A 585 7.94 -8.33 11.09
C SER A 585 7.81 -8.94 9.68
N THR A 586 6.68 -9.62 9.42
CA THR A 586 6.32 -10.14 8.08
C THR A 586 6.33 -9.03 7.04
N ARG A 587 5.73 -7.86 7.34
CA ARG A 587 5.71 -6.72 6.41
C ARG A 587 7.10 -6.16 6.13
N LEU A 588 7.96 -6.10 7.14
CA LEU A 588 9.35 -5.66 6.99
C LEU A 588 10.18 -6.63 6.14
N SER A 589 9.88 -7.93 6.18
CA SER A 589 10.56 -8.96 5.38
C SER A 589 10.09 -9.03 3.92
N LEU A 590 8.90 -8.53 3.58
CA LEU A 590 8.32 -8.66 2.23
C LEU A 590 9.20 -8.14 1.08
N PRO A 591 9.83 -6.94 1.15
CA PRO A 591 10.64 -6.42 0.05
C PRO A 591 11.79 -7.34 -0.38
N LEU A 592 12.41 -8.05 0.57
CA LEU A 592 13.59 -8.90 0.36
C LEU A 592 13.27 -10.39 0.12
N SER A 593 12.00 -10.77 0.29
CA SER A 593 11.51 -12.14 0.04
C SER A 593 11.51 -12.47 -1.46
N GLN A 594 11.71 -13.76 -1.77
CA GLN A 594 11.67 -14.27 -3.15
C GLN A 594 10.36 -14.98 -3.45
N LEU A 595 9.82 -15.69 -2.47
CA LEU A 595 8.53 -16.37 -2.54
C LEU A 595 7.60 -15.79 -1.47
N VAL A 596 6.50 -15.20 -1.90
CA VAL A 596 5.48 -14.65 -0.99
C VAL A 596 4.23 -15.51 -1.09
N LEU A 597 3.89 -16.17 0.02
CA LEU A 597 2.67 -16.97 0.14
C LEU A 597 1.55 -16.08 0.66
N LEU A 598 0.40 -16.06 0.01
CA LEU A 598 -0.68 -15.16 0.39
C LEU A 598 -2.05 -15.74 0.01
N PRO A 599 -3.15 -15.31 0.65
CA PRO A 599 -4.47 -15.76 0.27
C PRO A 599 -5.04 -14.91 -0.89
N TYR A 600 -5.94 -15.47 -1.70
CA TYR A 600 -6.56 -14.81 -2.86
C TYR A 600 -7.05 -13.38 -2.58
N GLN A 601 -7.63 -13.14 -1.42
CA GLN A 601 -8.21 -11.85 -1.05
C GLN A 601 -7.17 -10.72 -0.96
N VAL A 602 -5.91 -11.07 -0.67
CA VAL A 602 -4.82 -10.09 -0.59
C VAL A 602 -4.36 -9.67 -1.98
N VAL A 603 -4.23 -10.61 -2.92
CA VAL A 603 -3.81 -10.29 -4.30
C VAL A 603 -4.95 -9.76 -5.15
N LEU A 604 -6.19 -10.22 -5.01
CA LEU A 604 -7.26 -9.82 -5.94
C LEU A 604 -7.88 -8.46 -5.57
N HIS A 605 -7.75 -8.01 -4.33
CA HIS A 605 -8.28 -6.72 -3.87
C HIS A 605 -7.19 -5.63 -3.85
N ALA A 606 -7.37 -4.57 -4.66
CA ALA A 606 -6.37 -3.52 -4.84
C ALA A 606 -5.95 -2.81 -3.54
N SER A 607 -6.91 -2.45 -2.68
CA SER A 607 -6.60 -1.81 -1.39
C SER A 607 -5.83 -2.73 -0.44
N SER A 608 -6.08 -4.05 -0.53
CA SER A 608 -5.34 -5.05 0.25
C SER A 608 -3.90 -5.16 -0.24
N ARG A 609 -3.68 -5.19 -1.57
CA ARG A 609 -2.33 -5.19 -2.16
C ARG A 609 -1.53 -3.97 -1.72
N ALA A 610 -2.13 -2.78 -1.83
CA ALA A 610 -1.51 -1.52 -1.43
C ALA A 610 -1.16 -1.51 0.06
N ALA A 611 -2.06 -1.99 0.93
CA ALA A 611 -1.81 -2.08 2.37
C ALA A 611 -0.64 -3.01 2.73
N TRP A 612 -0.45 -4.09 1.96
CA TRP A 612 0.67 -5.02 2.13
C TRP A 612 1.96 -4.60 1.39
N GLY A 613 1.91 -3.57 0.55
CA GLY A 613 3.05 -3.17 -0.30
C GLY A 613 3.36 -4.20 -1.39
N ILE A 614 2.34 -4.91 -1.88
CA ILE A 614 2.49 -5.91 -2.95
C ILE A 614 2.43 -5.19 -4.29
N ASP A 615 3.54 -5.26 -5.03
CA ASP A 615 3.67 -4.74 -6.40
C ASP A 615 3.75 -5.92 -7.37
N LEU A 616 2.79 -6.04 -8.28
CA LEU A 616 2.77 -7.12 -9.26
C LEU A 616 3.67 -6.82 -10.47
N LYS A 617 4.03 -5.55 -10.69
CA LYS A 617 4.81 -5.13 -11.86
C LYS A 617 6.19 -5.79 -11.87
N GLY A 618 6.51 -6.49 -12.95
CA GLY A 618 7.79 -7.21 -13.10
C GLY A 618 7.88 -8.54 -12.35
N ASN A 619 6.85 -8.93 -11.59
CA ASN A 619 6.82 -10.14 -10.75
C ASN A 619 5.88 -11.22 -11.30
N VAL A 620 6.07 -12.46 -10.84
CA VAL A 620 5.28 -13.63 -11.27
C VAL A 620 4.18 -13.93 -10.26
N LEU A 621 2.97 -14.15 -10.75
CA LEU A 621 1.82 -14.54 -9.94
C LEU A 621 1.41 -15.99 -10.25
N ILE A 622 1.23 -16.80 -9.22
CA ILE A 622 0.70 -18.16 -9.29
C ILE A 622 -0.60 -18.19 -8.50
N LEU A 623 -1.70 -18.56 -9.16
CA LEU A 623 -2.99 -18.81 -8.51
C LEU A 623 -3.24 -20.32 -8.51
N ASP A 624 -3.26 -20.93 -7.34
CA ASP A 624 -3.46 -22.36 -7.15
C ASP A 624 -4.90 -22.70 -6.75
N GLU A 625 -5.45 -23.78 -7.29
CA GLU A 625 -6.90 -24.08 -7.28
C GLU A 625 -7.71 -22.97 -7.98
N ALA A 626 -7.26 -22.58 -9.18
CA ALA A 626 -7.75 -21.41 -9.89
C ALA A 626 -9.21 -21.47 -10.36
N HIS A 627 -9.87 -22.64 -10.31
CA HIS A 627 -11.30 -22.76 -10.64
C HIS A 627 -12.22 -21.97 -9.70
N ASN A 628 -11.76 -21.64 -8.49
CA ASN A 628 -12.51 -20.84 -7.51
C ASN A 628 -12.25 -19.33 -7.63
N VAL A 629 -11.34 -18.88 -8.51
CA VAL A 629 -10.90 -17.47 -8.55
C VAL A 629 -12.05 -16.53 -8.89
N LEU A 630 -12.85 -16.86 -9.90
CA LEU A 630 -13.97 -16.00 -10.32
C LEU A 630 -15.05 -15.88 -9.24
N GLU A 631 -15.36 -16.98 -8.56
CA GLU A 631 -16.31 -17.00 -7.43
C GLU A 631 -15.77 -16.18 -6.25
N THR A 632 -14.47 -16.30 -5.96
CA THR A 632 -13.81 -15.53 -4.90
C THR A 632 -13.87 -14.03 -5.18
N ILE A 633 -13.62 -13.61 -6.43
CA ILE A 633 -13.76 -12.20 -6.85
C ILE A 633 -15.21 -11.74 -6.71
N GLY A 634 -16.17 -12.55 -7.17
CA GLY A 634 -17.60 -12.24 -7.03
C GLY A 634 -17.99 -11.99 -5.58
N SER A 635 -17.53 -12.85 -4.66
CA SER A 635 -17.77 -12.69 -3.22
C SER A 635 -17.05 -11.48 -2.62
N LEU A 636 -15.80 -11.21 -3.02
CA LEU A 636 -15.00 -10.09 -2.50
C LEU A 636 -15.61 -8.72 -2.79
N TYR A 637 -16.17 -8.55 -3.98
CA TYR A 637 -16.81 -7.29 -4.39
C TYR A 637 -18.31 -7.27 -4.10
N SER A 638 -18.87 -8.34 -3.52
CA SER A 638 -20.26 -8.37 -3.09
C SER A 638 -20.43 -7.69 -1.73
N ALA A 639 -21.53 -6.96 -1.56
CA ALA A 639 -21.86 -6.31 -0.30
C ALA A 639 -23.36 -6.41 -0.05
N GLU A 640 -23.74 -6.63 1.21
CA GLU A 640 -25.14 -6.78 1.62
C GLU A 640 -25.51 -5.79 2.73
N VAL A 641 -26.70 -5.22 2.67
CA VAL A 641 -27.25 -4.32 3.69
C VAL A 641 -28.66 -4.75 4.02
N THR A 642 -28.93 -5.05 5.29
CA THR A 642 -30.27 -5.46 5.76
C THR A 642 -31.05 -4.27 6.33
N SER A 643 -32.38 -4.35 6.33
CA SER A 643 -33.24 -3.33 6.95
C SER A 643 -32.95 -3.15 8.44
N THR A 644 -32.59 -4.22 9.16
CA THR A 644 -32.17 -4.14 10.56
C THR A 644 -30.90 -3.31 10.73
N SER A 645 -29.92 -3.48 9.84
CA SER A 645 -28.66 -2.72 9.86
C SER A 645 -28.87 -1.23 9.57
N THR A 646 -29.74 -0.88 8.61
CA THR A 646 -30.04 0.52 8.27
C THR A 646 -30.78 1.23 9.38
N THR A 647 -31.77 0.57 10.00
CA THR A 647 -32.52 1.12 11.12
C THR A 647 -31.62 1.38 12.33
N LEU A 648 -30.77 0.42 12.68
CA LEU A 648 -29.82 0.57 13.79
C LEU A 648 -28.80 1.68 13.51
N ALA A 649 -28.25 1.73 12.29
CA ALA A 649 -27.33 2.78 11.88
C ALA A 649 -27.98 4.17 11.94
N LEU A 650 -29.24 4.32 11.52
CA LEU A 650 -29.97 5.58 11.61
C LEU A 650 -30.17 6.05 13.05
N SER A 651 -30.55 5.14 13.94
CA SER A 651 -30.66 5.45 15.37
C SER A 651 -29.33 5.94 15.92
N LEU A 652 -28.24 5.23 15.60
CA LEU A 652 -26.89 5.54 16.04
C LEU A 652 -26.39 6.90 15.52
N ILE A 653 -26.62 7.21 14.25
CA ILE A 653 -26.26 8.50 13.64
C ILE A 653 -27.06 9.65 14.25
N ARG A 654 -28.36 9.47 14.50
CA ARG A 654 -29.21 10.48 15.14
C ARG A 654 -28.79 10.76 16.57
N GLU A 655 -28.52 9.71 17.35
CA GLU A 655 -28.08 9.83 18.74
C GLU A 655 -26.73 10.55 18.81
N TYR A 656 -25.76 10.13 17.99
CA TYR A 656 -24.44 10.78 17.92
C TYR A 656 -24.54 12.27 17.52
N LEU A 657 -25.35 12.58 16.48
CA LEU A 657 -25.60 13.96 16.09
C LEU A 657 -26.30 14.75 17.19
N GLY A 658 -27.22 14.16 17.94
CA GLY A 658 -27.88 14.80 19.09
C GLY A 658 -26.90 15.17 20.20
N THR A 659 -25.97 14.28 20.53
CA THR A 659 -24.98 14.51 21.60
C THR A 659 -23.86 15.48 21.20
N TYR A 660 -23.39 15.40 19.95
CA TYR A 660 -22.15 16.09 19.53
C TYR A 660 -22.36 17.23 18.53
N LYS A 661 -23.60 17.61 18.21
CA LYS A 661 -23.92 18.65 17.20
C LYS A 661 -23.12 19.93 17.37
N SER A 662 -23.03 20.44 18.60
CA SER A 662 -22.37 21.71 18.93
C SER A 662 -20.85 21.66 18.86
N ARG A 663 -20.26 20.46 18.87
CA ARG A 663 -18.81 20.24 18.86
C ARG A 663 -18.25 19.91 17.47
N LEU A 664 -19.13 19.70 16.47
CA LEU A 664 -18.72 19.32 15.12
C LEU A 664 -18.48 20.56 14.25
N LYS A 665 -17.35 20.58 13.54
CA LYS A 665 -17.07 21.58 12.48
C LYS A 665 -18.16 21.51 11.40
N SER A 666 -18.48 22.64 10.76
CA SER A 666 -19.56 22.76 9.75
C SER A 666 -19.44 21.75 8.60
N LYS A 667 -18.21 21.49 8.13
CA LYS A 667 -17.91 20.49 7.08
C LYS A 667 -18.20 19.06 7.55
N SER A 668 -17.85 18.71 8.79
CA SER A 668 -18.15 17.41 9.38
C SER A 668 -19.66 17.18 9.55
N LEU A 669 -20.37 18.24 9.97
CA LEU A 669 -21.82 18.21 10.13
C LEU A 669 -22.55 18.03 8.78
N LEU A 670 -22.02 18.62 7.69
CA LEU A 670 -22.54 18.41 6.34
C LEU A 670 -22.46 16.93 5.92
N TYR A 671 -21.27 16.32 5.98
CA TYR A 671 -21.10 14.92 5.57
C TYR A 671 -21.88 13.95 6.46
N MET A 672 -21.96 14.20 7.77
CA MET A 672 -22.80 13.42 8.68
C MET A 672 -24.29 13.49 8.34
N LYS A 673 -24.78 14.67 7.94
CA LYS A 673 -26.17 14.83 7.46
C LYS A 673 -26.41 14.15 6.12
N GLN A 674 -25.46 14.22 5.19
CA GLN A 674 -25.54 13.51 3.92
C GLN A 674 -25.58 11.99 4.13
N LEU A 675 -24.69 11.46 4.98
CA LEU A 675 -24.70 10.04 5.35
C LEU A 675 -26.04 9.64 5.99
N MET A 676 -26.56 10.43 6.92
CA MET A 676 -27.88 10.19 7.51
C MET A 676 -28.99 10.16 6.44
N ALA A 677 -28.97 11.07 5.47
CA ALA A 677 -29.94 11.11 4.38
C ALA A 677 -29.85 9.85 3.48
N VAL A 678 -28.64 9.40 3.16
CA VAL A 678 -28.42 8.16 2.38
C VAL A 678 -28.96 6.95 3.13
N VAL A 679 -28.60 6.77 4.40
CA VAL A 679 -29.09 5.62 5.19
C VAL A 679 -30.62 5.70 5.39
N ALA A 680 -31.18 6.92 5.48
CA ALA A 680 -32.62 7.12 5.60
C ALA A 680 -33.35 6.73 4.31
N ALA A 681 -32.79 7.06 3.14
CA ALA A 681 -33.31 6.63 1.85
C ALA A 681 -33.27 5.10 1.72
N PHE A 682 -32.17 4.45 2.12
CA PHE A 682 -32.06 2.99 2.15
C PHE A 682 -33.14 2.35 3.02
N ASP A 683 -33.30 2.83 4.26
CA ASP A 683 -34.27 2.30 5.20
C ASP A 683 -35.72 2.49 4.72
N HIS A 684 -36.04 3.67 4.17
CA HIS A 684 -37.36 3.97 3.61
C HIS A 684 -37.69 3.04 2.43
N TYR A 685 -36.74 2.80 1.52
CA TYR A 685 -36.96 1.95 0.37
C TYR A 685 -37.15 0.47 0.75
N LEU A 686 -36.38 -0.05 1.73
CA LEU A 686 -36.53 -1.43 2.21
C LEU A 686 -37.84 -1.67 2.98
N ARG A 687 -38.37 -0.63 3.64
CA ARG A 687 -39.65 -0.69 4.38
C ARG A 687 -40.87 -0.47 3.50
N ARG A 688 -40.71 0.06 2.29
CA ARG A 688 -41.82 0.30 1.36
C ARG A 688 -42.35 -1.04 0.85
N ASN A 689 -43.60 -1.34 1.20
CA ASN A 689 -44.29 -2.53 0.69
C ASN A 689 -44.44 -2.44 -0.84
N SER A 690 -43.77 -3.35 -1.55
CA SER A 690 -44.02 -3.64 -2.96
C SER A 690 -44.64 -5.03 -3.07
N ASN A 691 -45.58 -5.21 -4.00
CA ASN A 691 -46.11 -6.53 -4.34
C ASN A 691 -45.10 -7.36 -5.16
N THR A 692 -43.97 -6.78 -5.59
CA THR A 692 -42.85 -7.48 -6.20
C THR A 692 -41.89 -7.99 -5.12
N LEU A 693 -41.62 -9.30 -5.12
CA LEU A 693 -40.76 -9.97 -4.15
C LEU A 693 -39.27 -9.66 -4.37
N GLU A 694 -38.86 -9.44 -5.63
CA GLU A 694 -37.47 -9.24 -6.03
C GLU A 694 -37.38 -8.23 -7.18
N ASP A 695 -36.60 -7.15 -6.99
CA ASP A 695 -36.33 -6.13 -8.00
C ASP A 695 -34.82 -6.12 -8.31
N VAL A 696 -34.44 -5.96 -9.59
CA VAL A 696 -33.05 -5.91 -10.06
C VAL A 696 -32.78 -4.56 -10.70
N LEU A 697 -31.78 -3.84 -10.18
CA LEU A 697 -31.47 -2.47 -10.61
C LEU A 697 -30.00 -2.34 -11.03
N THR A 698 -29.76 -1.46 -12.01
CA THR A 698 -28.41 -0.94 -12.27
C THR A 698 -28.02 0.03 -11.15
N ILE A 699 -26.72 0.30 -10.98
CA ILE A 699 -26.24 1.28 -9.97
C ILE A 699 -26.93 2.64 -10.19
N GLN A 700 -26.96 3.11 -11.44
CA GLN A 700 -27.63 4.37 -11.81
C GLN A 700 -29.13 4.33 -11.51
N GLY A 701 -29.82 3.26 -11.91
CA GLY A 701 -31.25 3.08 -11.65
C GLY A 701 -31.57 3.04 -10.15
N PHE A 702 -30.70 2.44 -9.33
CA PHE A 702 -30.83 2.40 -7.88
C PHE A 702 -30.66 3.78 -7.24
N VAL A 703 -29.65 4.55 -7.64
CA VAL A 703 -29.42 5.92 -7.13
C VAL A 703 -30.59 6.83 -7.49
N ILE A 704 -31.14 6.70 -8.70
CA ILE A 704 -32.35 7.43 -9.14
C ILE A 704 -33.57 7.00 -8.33
N ALA A 705 -33.78 5.69 -8.14
CA ALA A 705 -34.92 5.17 -7.38
C ALA A 705 -34.92 5.61 -5.92
N LEU A 706 -33.74 5.87 -5.36
CA LEU A 706 -33.58 6.41 -4.00
C LEU A 706 -33.60 7.94 -3.93
N GLY A 707 -33.57 8.64 -5.06
CA GLY A 707 -33.49 10.11 -5.10
C GLY A 707 -32.15 10.66 -4.60
N LEU A 708 -31.05 9.95 -4.81
CA LEU A 708 -29.71 10.30 -4.31
C LEU A 708 -28.76 10.83 -5.42
N THR A 709 -29.29 11.42 -6.49
CA THR A 709 -28.50 11.88 -7.66
C THR A 709 -27.47 12.96 -7.32
N ASP A 710 -27.77 13.81 -6.32
CA ASP A 710 -26.92 14.94 -5.94
C ASP A 710 -25.84 14.56 -4.91
N VAL A 711 -25.83 13.29 -4.47
CA VAL A 711 -24.94 12.82 -3.40
C VAL A 711 -23.69 12.16 -4.01
N ASN A 712 -22.52 12.69 -3.67
CA ASN A 712 -21.25 12.10 -4.08
C ASN A 712 -20.79 11.04 -3.04
N PHE A 713 -21.01 9.76 -3.35
CA PHE A 713 -20.63 8.63 -2.48
C PHE A 713 -19.11 8.56 -2.23
N PHE A 714 -18.27 8.88 -3.22
CA PHE A 714 -16.81 8.86 -3.09
C PHE A 714 -16.33 9.82 -1.99
N LYS A 715 -16.89 11.04 -1.92
CA LYS A 715 -16.58 12.01 -0.85
C LYS A 715 -17.02 11.53 0.53
N ILE A 716 -18.17 10.85 0.62
CA ILE A 716 -18.67 10.30 1.88
C ILE A 716 -17.77 9.16 2.37
N VAL A 717 -17.45 8.20 1.50
CA VAL A 717 -16.57 7.07 1.83
C VAL A 717 -15.19 7.58 2.25
N HIS A 718 -14.58 8.49 1.48
CA HIS A 718 -13.30 9.10 1.82
C HIS A 718 -13.36 9.84 3.18
N TYR A 719 -14.45 10.56 3.46
CA TYR A 719 -14.64 11.22 4.75
C TYR A 719 -14.77 10.21 5.92
N MET A 720 -15.48 9.10 5.71
CA MET A 720 -15.60 8.03 6.71
C MET A 720 -14.24 7.41 7.04
N GLU A 721 -13.36 7.27 6.05
CA GLU A 721 -11.99 6.76 6.20
C GLU A 721 -11.08 7.79 6.87
N SER A 722 -11.02 9.02 6.35
CA SER A 722 -10.13 10.06 6.88
C SER A 722 -10.43 10.45 8.32
N THR A 723 -11.67 10.24 8.77
CA THR A 723 -12.10 10.57 10.14
C THR A 723 -12.18 9.37 11.08
N ASP A 724 -11.81 8.17 10.64
CA ASP A 724 -12.01 6.91 11.38
C ASP A 724 -13.45 6.81 11.93
N MET A 725 -14.46 7.16 11.11
CA MET A 725 -15.84 7.31 11.56
C MET A 725 -16.41 6.01 12.13
N CYS A 726 -16.19 4.88 11.45
CA CYS A 726 -16.67 3.57 11.90
C CYS A 726 -16.15 3.22 13.30
N ARG A 727 -14.92 3.59 13.62
CA ARG A 727 -14.33 3.41 14.96
C ARG A 727 -15.03 4.26 16.02
N LYS A 728 -15.19 5.56 15.76
CA LYS A 728 -15.87 6.49 16.68
C LYS A 728 -17.30 6.04 16.98
N PHE A 729 -18.02 5.65 15.93
CA PHE A 729 -19.38 5.13 16.01
C PHE A 729 -19.46 3.78 16.70
N HIS A 730 -18.46 2.92 16.54
CA HIS A 730 -18.41 1.64 17.25
C HIS A 730 -18.21 1.81 18.76
N GLY A 731 -17.31 2.72 19.18
CA GLY A 731 -17.16 3.06 20.60
C GLY A 731 -18.44 3.63 21.22
N PHE A 732 -19.15 4.47 20.46
CA PHE A 732 -20.45 4.99 20.86
C PHE A 732 -21.54 3.91 20.88
N PHE A 733 -21.57 3.00 19.91
CA PHE A 733 -22.49 1.87 19.83
C PHE A 733 -22.36 0.93 21.03
N ILE A 734 -21.14 0.60 21.44
CA ILE A 734 -20.90 -0.20 22.66
C ILE A 734 -21.47 0.52 23.89
N ARG A 735 -21.31 1.84 23.98
CA ARG A 735 -21.83 2.64 25.10
C ARG A 735 -23.36 2.68 25.10
N SER A 736 -23.97 2.92 23.95
CA SER A 736 -25.44 2.97 23.79
C SER A 736 -26.09 1.60 24.09
N MET A 737 -25.45 0.50 23.69
CA MET A 737 -25.90 -0.86 24.07
C MET A 737 -25.75 -1.15 25.57
N LYS A 738 -24.69 -0.67 26.23
CA LYS A 738 -24.52 -0.80 27.69
C LYS A 738 -25.53 0.04 28.48
N SER A 739 -26.02 1.13 27.91
CA SER A 739 -26.99 2.01 28.56
C SER A 739 -28.45 1.57 28.42
N GLY A 740 -28.73 0.43 27.76
CA GLY A 740 -30.06 -0.20 27.73
C GLY A 740 -31.19 0.77 27.41
N VAL A 741 -31.26 1.28 26.17
CA VAL A 741 -32.29 2.26 25.81
C VAL A 741 -33.53 1.56 25.24
N SER A 742 -34.63 1.75 25.97
CA SER A 742 -36.01 1.55 25.55
C SER A 742 -36.32 2.35 24.28
N THR A 743 -36.88 1.67 23.27
CA THR A 743 -37.34 2.28 22.01
C THR A 743 -38.30 3.45 22.27
N PRO A 744 -38.06 4.66 21.71
CA PRO A 744 -39.04 5.74 21.76
C PRO A 744 -40.16 5.43 20.76
N GLN A 745 -41.32 5.01 21.26
CA GLN A 745 -42.55 5.10 20.49
C GLN A 745 -42.93 6.58 20.37
N THR A 746 -42.83 7.12 19.16
CA THR A 746 -43.49 8.39 18.80
C THR A 746 -45.00 8.18 18.91
N SER A 747 -45.61 8.63 20.00
CA SER A 747 -47.06 8.73 20.11
C SER A 747 -47.50 10.11 19.63
N ALA A 748 -48.13 10.12 18.45
CA ALA A 748 -49.04 11.20 18.09
C ALA A 748 -50.17 11.25 19.14
N SER A 749 -50.50 12.47 19.57
CA SER A 749 -51.62 12.81 20.42
C SER A 749 -52.88 11.99 20.05
N LYS A 750 -53.34 11.13 20.96
CA LYS A 750 -54.67 10.52 20.90
C LYS A 750 -55.39 10.78 22.22
N SER A 751 -56.61 11.30 22.08
CA SER A 751 -57.55 11.73 23.11
C SER A 751 -57.97 10.60 24.08
N GLY A 752 -58.36 11.02 25.30
CA GLY A 752 -58.41 10.28 26.57
C GLY A 752 -59.39 9.11 26.72
N ILE A 753 -60.04 8.63 25.66
CA ILE A 753 -60.96 7.48 25.75
C ILE A 753 -60.32 6.17 25.22
N ALA A 754 -59.29 6.26 24.36
CA ALA A 754 -58.58 5.08 23.84
C ALA A 754 -57.60 4.45 24.86
N LYS A 755 -57.19 5.20 25.91
CA LYS A 755 -56.28 4.70 26.95
C LYS A 755 -56.92 3.69 27.90
N LEU A 756 -58.24 3.70 28.07
CA LEU A 756 -58.92 2.81 29.02
C LEU A 756 -59.13 1.39 28.47
N MET A 757 -59.20 1.23 27.15
CA MET A 757 -59.50 -0.07 26.50
C MET A 757 -58.25 -0.93 26.21
N ALA A 758 -57.04 -0.37 26.34
CA ALA A 758 -55.79 -1.10 26.11
C ALA A 758 -55.27 -1.85 27.36
N ALA A 759 -55.92 -1.70 28.52
CA ALA A 759 -55.46 -2.21 29.81
C ALA A 759 -55.75 -3.71 30.07
N LYS A 760 -56.08 -4.50 29.04
CA LYS A 760 -56.53 -5.90 29.27
C LYS A 760 -55.84 -7.01 28.47
N ASN A 761 -54.79 -6.72 27.69
CA ASN A 761 -54.02 -7.76 27.00
C ASN A 761 -52.50 -7.45 27.05
N SER A 762 -51.84 -7.79 28.16
CA SER A 762 -50.38 -7.85 28.23
C SER A 762 -49.93 -9.30 28.02
N VAL A 763 -49.45 -9.62 26.82
CA VAL A 763 -48.61 -10.81 26.58
C VAL A 763 -47.17 -10.42 26.93
N HIS A 764 -46.58 -11.15 27.87
CA HIS A 764 -45.16 -11.06 28.23
C HIS A 764 -44.28 -11.28 26.99
N VAL A 765 -43.40 -10.33 26.68
CA VAL A 765 -42.24 -10.56 25.82
C VAL A 765 -41.02 -10.47 26.72
N ASP A 766 -40.35 -11.61 26.89
CA ASP A 766 -39.17 -11.76 27.74
C ASP A 766 -38.02 -10.87 27.26
N THR A 767 -37.59 -9.95 28.13
CA THR A 767 -36.32 -9.24 28.01
C THR A 767 -35.18 -10.21 28.30
N VAL A 768 -34.44 -10.61 27.26
CA VAL A 768 -33.20 -11.38 27.41
C VAL A 768 -32.13 -10.47 28.01
N SER A 769 -31.76 -10.72 29.27
CA SER A 769 -30.57 -10.17 29.91
C SER A 769 -29.32 -10.75 29.24
N VAL A 770 -28.57 -9.91 28.52
CA VAL A 770 -27.31 -10.33 27.88
C VAL A 770 -26.17 -10.11 28.88
N GLU A 771 -25.53 -11.20 29.29
CA GLU A 771 -24.31 -11.23 30.12
C GLU A 771 -23.18 -10.36 29.53
N ASP A 772 -22.46 -9.66 30.41
CA ASP A 772 -21.51 -8.54 30.16
C ASP A 772 -20.38 -8.82 29.13
N ASP A 773 -20.01 -10.08 28.88
CA ASP A 773 -18.90 -10.44 28.00
C ASP A 773 -19.25 -10.49 26.50
N LYS A 774 -20.54 -10.54 26.13
CA LYS A 774 -20.97 -10.63 24.72
C LYS A 774 -21.07 -9.29 24.00
N ALA A 775 -21.15 -8.17 24.72
CA ALA A 775 -21.35 -6.83 24.14
C ALA A 775 -20.14 -6.30 23.35
N ARG A 776 -18.91 -6.78 23.62
CA ARG A 776 -17.70 -6.41 22.87
C ARG A 776 -17.56 -7.10 21.51
N SER A 777 -18.46 -8.04 21.18
CA SER A 777 -18.30 -8.90 20.01
C SER A 777 -19.15 -8.50 18.81
N TYR A 778 -19.99 -7.46 18.84
CA TYR A 778 -20.87 -7.14 17.69
C TYR A 778 -20.32 -6.00 16.81
N PRO A 779 -20.25 -6.18 15.48
CA PRO A 779 -19.88 -5.12 14.54
C PRO A 779 -20.83 -3.92 14.64
N SER A 780 -20.33 -2.70 14.50
CA SER A 780 -21.23 -1.56 14.25
C SER A 780 -21.91 -1.73 12.89
N PRO A 781 -23.23 -1.50 12.76
CA PRO A 781 -23.94 -1.51 11.47
C PRO A 781 -23.33 -0.59 10.41
N LEU A 782 -22.56 0.41 10.84
CA LEU A 782 -21.90 1.36 9.95
C LEU A 782 -20.79 0.73 9.10
N PHE A 783 -20.16 -0.36 9.54
CA PHE A 783 -19.17 -1.09 8.72
C PHE A 783 -19.81 -1.74 7.49
N THR A 784 -20.98 -2.36 7.68
CA THR A 784 -21.75 -2.97 6.59
C THR A 784 -22.21 -1.92 5.58
N ILE A 785 -22.63 -0.75 6.06
CA ILE A 785 -23.02 0.38 5.20
C ILE A 785 -21.81 0.94 4.46
N LYS A 786 -20.65 1.10 5.11
CA LYS A 786 -19.40 1.54 4.46
C LYS A 786 -19.05 0.61 3.30
N ALA A 787 -19.01 -0.70 3.54
CA ALA A 787 -18.69 -1.69 2.51
C ALA A 787 -19.65 -1.64 1.32
N PHE A 788 -20.94 -1.40 1.57
CA PHE A 788 -21.91 -1.22 0.49
C PHE A 788 -21.72 0.08 -0.29
N LEU A 789 -21.43 1.20 0.39
CA LEU A 789 -21.12 2.47 -0.28
C LEU A 789 -19.82 2.41 -1.10
N GLU A 790 -18.83 1.65 -0.63
CA GLU A 790 -17.61 1.34 -1.40
C GLU A 790 -17.93 0.53 -2.65
N ALA A 791 -18.76 -0.50 -2.52
CA ALA A 791 -19.21 -1.30 -3.66
C ALA A 791 -19.93 -0.44 -4.72
N LEU A 792 -20.77 0.51 -4.28
CA LEU A 792 -21.44 1.48 -5.16
C LEU A 792 -20.48 2.51 -5.79
N SER A 793 -19.35 2.80 -5.12
CA SER A 793 -18.35 3.76 -5.59
C SER A 793 -17.36 3.15 -6.59
N ASN A 794 -17.33 1.82 -6.71
CA ASN A 794 -16.47 1.13 -7.66
C ASN A 794 -16.92 1.40 -9.10
N ARG A 795 -15.96 1.73 -9.98
CA ARG A 795 -16.20 1.84 -11.42
C ARG A 795 -16.46 0.45 -12.00
N CYS A 796 -17.73 0.05 -12.06
CA CYS A 796 -18.16 -1.21 -12.66
C CYS A 796 -19.52 -1.02 -13.34
N GLU A 797 -19.54 -1.10 -14.66
CA GLU A 797 -20.77 -1.07 -15.47
C GLU A 797 -21.62 -2.34 -15.24
N ASP A 798 -20.93 -3.43 -14.89
CA ASP A 798 -21.49 -4.76 -14.68
C ASP A 798 -22.02 -4.99 -13.26
N GLY A 799 -22.00 -3.97 -12.40
CA GLY A 799 -22.59 -4.05 -11.07
C GLY A 799 -24.12 -4.06 -11.12
N ARG A 800 -24.76 -4.96 -10.36
CA ARG A 800 -26.22 -5.00 -10.17
C ARG A 800 -26.57 -5.02 -8.70
N ILE A 801 -27.72 -4.43 -8.39
CA ILE A 801 -28.26 -4.38 -7.04
C ILE A 801 -29.57 -5.15 -7.04
N ILE A 802 -29.60 -6.19 -6.23
CA ILE A 802 -30.75 -7.04 -6.03
C ILE A 802 -31.42 -6.61 -4.73
N VAL A 803 -32.71 -6.33 -4.83
CA VAL A 803 -33.55 -5.96 -3.70
C VAL A 803 -34.42 -7.16 -3.37
N GLU A 804 -34.18 -7.77 -2.21
CA GLU A 804 -35.02 -8.85 -1.70
C GLU A 804 -35.96 -8.27 -0.64
N LYS A 805 -37.28 -8.31 -0.88
CA LYS A 805 -38.30 -7.81 0.05
C LYS A 805 -39.01 -8.97 0.74
N LYS A 806 -38.52 -9.34 1.93
CA LYS A 806 -39.09 -10.42 2.77
C LYS A 806 -39.47 -9.89 4.15
N GLY A 807 -40.45 -8.99 4.21
CA GLY A 807 -40.95 -8.40 5.46
C GLY A 807 -39.83 -7.81 6.33
N ASN A 808 -39.62 -8.34 7.54
CA ASN A 808 -38.55 -7.89 8.45
C ASN A 808 -37.12 -8.27 8.01
N ALA A 809 -36.97 -9.09 6.97
CA ALA A 809 -35.67 -9.55 6.44
C ALA A 809 -35.32 -8.90 5.08
N SER A 810 -35.94 -7.77 4.73
CA SER A 810 -35.61 -7.05 3.50
C SER A 810 -34.15 -6.62 3.46
N LYS A 811 -33.50 -6.77 2.30
CA LYS A 811 -32.08 -6.44 2.12
C LYS A 811 -31.75 -5.97 0.70
N PHE A 812 -30.69 -5.18 0.61
CA PHE A 812 -29.97 -4.90 -0.62
C PHE A 812 -28.76 -5.81 -0.73
N ARG A 813 -28.49 -6.28 -1.94
CA ARG A 813 -27.31 -7.06 -2.26
C ARG A 813 -26.70 -6.55 -3.55
N PHE A 814 -25.46 -6.09 -3.46
CA PHE A 814 -24.66 -5.71 -4.62
C PHE A 814 -23.91 -6.93 -5.13
N ILE A 815 -23.98 -7.19 -6.43
CA ILE A 815 -23.26 -8.26 -7.12
C ILE A 815 -22.53 -7.74 -8.34
N LEU A 816 -21.40 -8.36 -8.65
CA LEU A 816 -20.64 -8.11 -9.88
C LEU A 816 -20.93 -9.22 -10.89
N LEU A 817 -21.48 -8.87 -12.05
CA LEU A 817 -21.85 -9.86 -13.08
C LEU A 817 -20.65 -10.41 -13.85
N ASN A 818 -19.60 -9.60 -13.99
CA ASN A 818 -18.39 -9.98 -14.73
C ASN A 818 -17.14 -9.90 -13.82
N PRO A 819 -16.88 -10.93 -13.00
CA PRO A 819 -15.70 -10.97 -12.14
C PRO A 819 -14.37 -11.05 -12.91
N ALA A 820 -14.40 -11.49 -14.17
CA ALA A 820 -13.19 -11.61 -14.98
C ALA A 820 -12.54 -10.24 -15.25
N SER A 821 -13.33 -9.17 -15.35
CA SER A 821 -12.82 -7.79 -15.51
C SER A 821 -11.78 -7.41 -14.45
N ARG A 822 -12.00 -7.80 -13.19
CA ARG A 822 -11.08 -7.55 -12.07
C ARG A 822 -9.86 -8.47 -12.08
N LEU A 823 -10.04 -9.72 -12.50
CA LEU A 823 -8.91 -10.63 -12.70
C LEU A 823 -7.95 -10.09 -13.78
N MET A 824 -8.50 -9.48 -14.83
CA MET A 824 -7.72 -8.91 -15.92
C MET A 824 -6.82 -7.74 -15.51
N GLU A 825 -7.26 -6.91 -14.56
CA GLU A 825 -6.42 -5.84 -14.01
C GLU A 825 -5.13 -6.41 -13.41
N VAL A 826 -5.25 -7.49 -12.63
CA VAL A 826 -4.13 -8.21 -11.99
C VAL A 826 -3.25 -8.91 -13.04
N VAL A 827 -3.87 -9.58 -14.02
CA VAL A 827 -3.14 -10.31 -15.07
C VAL A 827 -2.32 -9.37 -15.95
N LYS A 828 -2.82 -8.16 -16.25
CA LYS A 828 -2.11 -7.14 -17.03
C LYS A 828 -0.98 -6.46 -16.25
N GLU A 829 -1.11 -6.35 -14.94
CA GLU A 829 -0.11 -5.74 -14.06
C GLU A 829 1.10 -6.67 -13.83
N ALA A 830 0.85 -7.98 -13.68
CA ALA A 830 1.88 -8.98 -13.45
C ALA A 830 2.75 -9.25 -14.69
N ARG A 831 4.02 -9.62 -14.49
CA ARG A 831 4.91 -10.05 -15.59
C ARG A 831 4.41 -11.33 -16.26
N ALA A 832 3.95 -12.27 -15.44
CA ALA A 832 3.36 -13.52 -15.89
C ALA A 832 2.42 -14.05 -14.81
N THR A 833 1.25 -14.54 -15.21
CA THR A 833 0.27 -15.18 -14.33
C THR A 833 0.10 -16.64 -14.71
N ILE A 834 0.25 -17.54 -13.75
CA ILE A 834 0.08 -18.98 -13.91
C ILE A 834 -1.16 -19.39 -13.12
N LEU A 835 -2.14 -19.94 -13.82
CA LEU A 835 -3.36 -20.51 -13.22
C LEU A 835 -3.19 -22.02 -13.14
N ILE A 836 -3.18 -22.57 -11.93
CA ILE A 836 -2.98 -23.99 -11.66
C ILE A 836 -4.24 -24.54 -11.01
N GLY A 837 -4.64 -25.76 -11.37
CA GLY A 837 -5.70 -26.47 -10.67
C GLY A 837 -5.91 -27.87 -11.26
N GLY A 838 -6.12 -28.85 -10.38
CA GLY A 838 -6.32 -30.26 -10.78
C GLY A 838 -7.65 -30.51 -11.50
N THR A 839 -8.62 -29.60 -11.34
CA THR A 839 -10.02 -29.77 -11.77
C THR A 839 -10.56 -28.57 -12.54
N MET A 840 -9.65 -27.86 -13.23
CA MET A 840 -9.91 -26.66 -14.04
C MET A 840 -10.86 -26.86 -15.23
N GLU A 841 -11.16 -28.10 -15.64
CA GLU A 841 -12.14 -28.33 -16.72
C GLU A 841 -13.57 -28.15 -16.22
N PRO A 842 -14.47 -27.52 -17.01
CA PRO A 842 -14.23 -26.89 -18.30
C PRO A 842 -13.60 -25.48 -18.16
N ALA A 843 -12.42 -25.26 -18.74
CA ALA A 843 -11.74 -23.97 -18.66
C ALA A 843 -12.18 -22.95 -19.74
N GLY A 844 -13.04 -23.36 -20.68
CA GLY A 844 -13.41 -22.57 -21.86
C GLY A 844 -13.96 -21.19 -21.51
N LEU A 845 -14.89 -21.12 -20.55
CA LEU A 845 -15.48 -19.85 -20.11
C LEU A 845 -14.41 -18.89 -19.55
N LEU A 846 -13.50 -19.40 -18.73
CA LEU A 846 -12.41 -18.60 -18.17
C LEU A 846 -11.50 -18.07 -19.28
N VAL A 847 -11.13 -18.92 -20.25
CA VAL A 847 -10.31 -18.52 -21.39
C VAL A 847 -11.02 -17.49 -22.25
N ASP A 848 -12.31 -17.66 -22.56
CA ASP A 848 -13.08 -16.73 -23.36
C ASP A 848 -13.24 -15.37 -22.64
N CYS A 849 -13.47 -15.39 -21.33
CA CYS A 849 -13.51 -14.19 -20.50
C CYS A 849 -12.17 -13.44 -20.48
N LEU A 850 -11.04 -14.14 -20.35
CA LEU A 850 -9.70 -13.55 -20.39
C LEU A 850 -9.35 -13.02 -21.80
N SER A 851 -9.76 -13.74 -22.84
CA SER A 851 -9.55 -13.39 -24.25
C SER A 851 -10.26 -12.08 -24.60
N ARG A 852 -11.55 -11.96 -24.25
CA ARG A 852 -12.33 -10.71 -24.40
C ARG A 852 -11.74 -9.52 -23.62
N GLY A 853 -10.98 -9.79 -22.55
CA GLY A 853 -10.24 -8.78 -21.80
C GLY A 853 -8.98 -8.24 -22.50
N GLY A 854 -8.64 -8.76 -23.69
CA GLY A 854 -7.52 -8.30 -24.52
C GLY A 854 -6.22 -9.10 -24.36
N VAL A 855 -6.30 -10.40 -24.02
CA VAL A 855 -5.11 -11.28 -23.81
C VAL A 855 -5.05 -12.43 -24.85
N GLU A 856 -5.71 -12.29 -26.00
CA GLU A 856 -5.89 -13.36 -27.00
C GLU A 856 -4.60 -14.10 -27.42
N ASN A 857 -3.49 -13.38 -27.63
CA ASN A 857 -2.22 -13.98 -28.09
C ASN A 857 -1.29 -14.46 -26.96
N GLY A 858 -1.71 -14.37 -25.69
CA GLY A 858 -0.87 -14.65 -24.51
C GLY A 858 -1.23 -15.91 -23.72
N ILE A 859 -2.36 -16.55 -23.98
CA ILE A 859 -2.86 -17.66 -23.17
C ILE A 859 -2.29 -18.98 -23.68
N ARG A 860 -1.44 -19.63 -22.88
CA ARG A 860 -0.95 -20.98 -23.14
C ARG A 860 -1.62 -21.96 -22.20
N ARG A 861 -2.28 -22.97 -22.77
CA ARG A 861 -2.89 -24.05 -22.02
C ARG A 861 -1.99 -25.27 -22.03
N PHE A 862 -1.75 -25.82 -20.85
CA PHE A 862 -1.02 -27.07 -20.68
C PHE A 862 -1.83 -28.00 -19.76
N SER A 863 -1.92 -29.27 -20.13
CA SER A 863 -2.63 -30.29 -19.34
C SER A 863 -1.77 -31.55 -19.28
N CYS A 864 -1.48 -32.01 -18.07
CA CYS A 864 -0.78 -33.26 -17.82
C CYS A 864 -1.76 -34.43 -17.77
N SER A 865 -1.32 -35.62 -18.20
CA SER A 865 -2.02 -36.86 -17.87
C SER A 865 -1.95 -37.14 -16.37
N HIS A 866 -2.96 -37.82 -15.84
CA HIS A 866 -2.98 -38.22 -14.44
C HIS A 866 -2.00 -39.36 -14.17
N VAL A 867 -1.46 -39.43 -12.96
CA VAL A 867 -0.46 -40.43 -12.52
C VAL A 867 -1.00 -41.86 -12.38
N ILE A 868 -2.30 -42.09 -12.64
CA ILE A 868 -2.94 -43.39 -12.44
C ILE A 868 -3.06 -44.17 -13.74
N ASP A 869 -2.96 -45.49 -13.60
CA ASP A 869 -3.17 -46.46 -14.66
C ASP A 869 -4.66 -46.68 -14.95
N ASP A 870 -4.97 -47.24 -16.13
CA ASP A 870 -6.34 -47.42 -16.61
C ASP A 870 -7.20 -48.36 -15.77
N HIS A 871 -6.57 -49.29 -15.06
CA HIS A 871 -7.25 -50.22 -14.18
C HIS A 871 -7.56 -49.64 -12.79
N GLN A 872 -7.01 -48.47 -12.41
CA GLN A 872 -7.18 -47.87 -11.07
C GLN A 872 -8.45 -47.01 -10.93
N LEU A 873 -9.00 -46.52 -12.04
CA LEU A 873 -10.21 -45.70 -12.03
C LEU A 873 -11.26 -46.28 -12.97
N LEU A 874 -12.47 -46.48 -12.46
CA LEU A 874 -13.65 -46.76 -13.27
C LEU A 874 -14.76 -45.75 -12.96
N ALA A 875 -15.15 -44.96 -13.96
CA ALA A 875 -16.29 -44.06 -13.86
C ALA A 875 -17.49 -44.64 -14.61
N LEU A 876 -18.69 -44.62 -14.02
CA LEU A 876 -19.93 -45.07 -14.66
C LEU A 876 -20.97 -43.94 -14.71
N ALA A 877 -21.55 -43.68 -15.88
CA ALA A 877 -22.69 -42.78 -16.03
C ALA A 877 -24.02 -43.54 -15.98
N ILE A 878 -24.68 -43.52 -14.81
CA ILE A 878 -25.92 -44.24 -14.56
C ILE A 878 -27.11 -43.40 -15.01
N GLY A 879 -27.72 -43.78 -16.14
CA GLY A 879 -28.92 -43.14 -16.67
C GLY A 879 -30.23 -43.88 -16.37
N HIS A 880 -30.17 -45.14 -15.93
CA HIS A 880 -31.33 -46.01 -15.73
C HIS A 880 -31.45 -46.46 -14.26
N HIS A 881 -32.65 -46.40 -13.67
CA HIS A 881 -32.90 -46.80 -12.27
C HIS A 881 -33.15 -48.32 -12.17
N VAL A 882 -33.44 -48.83 -10.96
CA VAL A 882 -33.68 -50.27 -10.70
C VAL A 882 -34.71 -50.91 -11.64
N ARG A 883 -35.77 -50.20 -12.05
CA ARG A 883 -36.78 -50.70 -13.02
C ARG A 883 -36.37 -50.54 -14.50
N ASN A 884 -35.13 -50.17 -14.76
CA ASN A 884 -34.52 -49.99 -16.07
C ASN A 884 -35.13 -48.90 -16.98
N GLU A 885 -35.83 -47.92 -16.40
CA GLU A 885 -36.27 -46.71 -17.13
C GLU A 885 -35.27 -45.57 -16.89
N LYS A 886 -35.23 -44.62 -17.83
CA LYS A 886 -34.36 -43.45 -17.71
C LYS A 886 -34.90 -42.48 -16.67
N PHE A 887 -34.06 -42.08 -15.71
CA PHE A 887 -34.42 -41.03 -14.77
C PHE A 887 -33.49 -39.83 -14.93
N THR A 888 -34.10 -38.64 -14.96
CA THR A 888 -33.42 -37.36 -15.12
C THR A 888 -33.77 -36.50 -13.93
N LEU A 889 -32.78 -36.08 -13.15
CA LEU A 889 -33.00 -35.37 -11.89
C LEU A 889 -33.04 -33.86 -12.12
N THR A 890 -34.08 -33.36 -12.75
CA THR A 890 -34.35 -31.91 -12.89
C THR A 890 -34.96 -31.33 -11.60
N PHE A 891 -34.96 -30.00 -11.46
CA PHE A 891 -35.59 -29.34 -10.30
C PHE A 891 -37.06 -29.77 -10.11
N GLU A 892 -37.82 -29.86 -11.21
CA GLU A 892 -39.22 -30.27 -11.21
C GLU A 892 -39.43 -31.73 -10.77
N THR A 893 -38.55 -32.63 -11.19
CA THR A 893 -38.68 -34.07 -10.94
C THR A 893 -38.13 -34.50 -9.57
N ARG A 894 -37.21 -33.73 -8.98
CA ARG A 894 -36.62 -34.01 -7.66
C ARG A 894 -37.60 -33.88 -6.50
N GLY A 895 -38.61 -33.01 -6.64
CA GLY A 895 -39.66 -32.85 -5.63
C GLY A 895 -40.64 -34.03 -5.57
N ASN A 896 -40.63 -34.92 -6.57
CA ASN A 896 -41.51 -36.08 -6.59
C ASN A 896 -40.97 -37.19 -5.68
N VAL A 897 -41.74 -37.55 -4.65
CA VAL A 897 -41.42 -38.61 -3.68
C VAL A 897 -41.13 -39.95 -4.36
N GLN A 898 -41.84 -40.30 -5.44
CA GLN A 898 -41.62 -41.55 -6.19
C GLN A 898 -40.26 -41.57 -6.90
N CYS A 899 -39.82 -40.41 -7.41
CA CYS A 899 -38.51 -40.28 -8.05
C CYS A 899 -37.40 -40.46 -6.99
N VAL A 900 -37.54 -39.82 -5.82
CA VAL A 900 -36.59 -39.95 -4.70
C VAL A 900 -36.53 -41.39 -4.17
N GLU A 901 -37.67 -42.10 -4.10
CA GLU A 901 -37.71 -43.52 -3.74
C GLU A 901 -36.89 -44.37 -4.72
N LEU A 902 -37.09 -44.20 -6.03
CA LEU A 902 -36.37 -44.95 -7.06
C LEU A 902 -34.86 -44.66 -7.04
N VAL A 903 -34.46 -43.40 -6.82
CA VAL A 903 -33.06 -43.00 -6.65
C VAL A 903 -32.46 -43.66 -5.40
N ALA A 904 -33.18 -43.63 -4.27
CA ALA A 904 -32.74 -44.25 -3.03
C ALA A 904 -32.56 -45.77 -3.18
N GLU A 905 -33.50 -46.47 -3.82
CA GLU A 905 -33.34 -47.90 -4.10
C GLU A 905 -32.14 -48.19 -5.01
N THR A 906 -31.97 -47.41 -6.08
CA THR A 906 -30.84 -47.53 -7.02
C THR A 906 -29.50 -47.35 -6.32
N LEU A 907 -29.36 -46.28 -5.54
CA LEU A 907 -28.15 -45.98 -4.78
C LEU A 907 -27.84 -47.04 -3.74
N MET A 908 -28.82 -47.45 -2.93
CA MET A 908 -28.58 -48.43 -1.86
C MET A 908 -28.13 -49.78 -2.42
N LEU A 909 -28.68 -50.20 -3.57
CA LEU A 909 -28.24 -51.42 -4.24
C LEU A 909 -26.80 -51.34 -4.76
N LEU A 910 -26.37 -50.17 -5.27
CA LEU A 910 -24.98 -49.97 -5.68
C LEU A 910 -24.03 -49.93 -4.48
N ILE A 911 -24.40 -49.18 -3.43
CA ILE A 911 -23.59 -49.02 -2.22
C ILE A 911 -23.36 -50.36 -1.51
N ARG A 912 -24.32 -51.30 -1.62
CA ARG A 912 -24.19 -52.66 -1.09
C ARG A 912 -23.01 -53.42 -1.70
N GLU A 913 -22.75 -53.27 -2.99
CA GLU A 913 -21.70 -54.00 -3.70
C GLU A 913 -20.30 -53.37 -3.50
N VAL A 914 -20.25 -52.12 -3.04
CA VAL A 914 -18.99 -51.40 -2.78
C VAL A 914 -18.39 -51.89 -1.46
N PRO A 915 -17.12 -52.32 -1.40
CA PRO A 915 -16.44 -52.65 -0.15
C PRO A 915 -16.11 -51.39 0.67
N ASN A 916 -15.94 -51.54 1.98
CA ASN A 916 -15.47 -50.49 2.89
C ASN A 916 -16.34 -49.21 2.89
N GLY A 917 -15.75 -48.02 2.78
CA GLY A 917 -16.41 -46.71 2.82
C GLY A 917 -16.94 -46.17 1.49
N CYS A 918 -18.05 -45.43 1.53
CA CYS A 918 -18.66 -44.73 0.39
C CYS A 918 -19.04 -43.30 0.78
N VAL A 919 -18.95 -42.33 -0.15
CA VAL A 919 -19.27 -40.91 0.12
C VAL A 919 -20.16 -40.34 -0.98
N VAL A 920 -21.44 -40.15 -0.68
CA VAL A 920 -22.46 -39.68 -1.63
C VAL A 920 -22.68 -38.17 -1.45
N PHE A 921 -22.63 -37.42 -2.55
CA PHE A 921 -22.81 -35.97 -2.53
C PHE A 921 -24.20 -35.57 -3.05
N PHE A 922 -24.93 -34.83 -2.24
CA PHE A 922 -26.20 -34.25 -2.62
C PHE A 922 -26.05 -32.82 -3.10
N THR A 923 -27.09 -32.34 -3.76
CA THR A 923 -27.11 -31.07 -4.47
C THR A 923 -27.43 -29.91 -3.52
N SER A 924 -28.16 -30.19 -2.45
CA SER A 924 -28.49 -29.27 -1.37
C SER A 924 -28.81 -30.04 -0.09
N TYR A 925 -28.69 -29.37 1.06
CA TYR A 925 -29.09 -29.93 2.36
C TYR A 925 -30.58 -30.28 2.41
N ASP A 926 -31.42 -29.51 1.72
CA ASP A 926 -32.88 -29.73 1.73
C ASP A 926 -33.24 -31.01 0.97
N TYR A 927 -32.58 -31.25 -0.17
CA TYR A 927 -32.75 -32.49 -0.92
C TYR A 927 -32.21 -33.70 -0.16
N MET A 928 -31.06 -33.56 0.50
CA MET A 928 -30.54 -34.62 1.38
C MET A 928 -31.51 -34.95 2.52
N ALA A 929 -32.12 -33.93 3.15
CA ALA A 929 -33.11 -34.16 4.20
C ALA A 929 -34.36 -34.89 3.67
N GLN A 930 -34.85 -34.54 2.48
CA GLN A 930 -35.94 -35.25 1.81
C GLN A 930 -35.58 -36.70 1.49
N PHE A 931 -34.36 -36.94 1.02
CA PHE A 931 -33.83 -38.28 0.76
C PHE A 931 -33.78 -39.12 2.04
N MET A 932 -33.25 -38.57 3.13
CA MET A 932 -33.18 -39.25 4.43
C MET A 932 -34.58 -39.58 4.98
N ALA A 933 -35.51 -38.63 4.89
CA ALA A 933 -36.90 -38.86 5.29
C ALA A 933 -37.57 -39.99 4.47
N THR A 934 -37.26 -40.07 3.17
CA THR A 934 -37.75 -41.14 2.27
C THR A 934 -37.14 -42.49 2.64
N LEU A 935 -35.83 -42.52 2.93
CA LEU A 935 -35.10 -43.71 3.33
C LEU A 935 -35.70 -44.35 4.60
N GLU A 936 -36.01 -43.52 5.60
CA GLU A 936 -36.65 -43.93 6.85
C GLU A 936 -38.11 -44.37 6.64
N LYS A 937 -38.90 -43.56 5.92
CA LYS A 937 -40.32 -43.81 5.68
C LYS A 937 -40.57 -45.15 4.98
N PHE A 938 -39.80 -45.46 3.95
CA PHE A 938 -39.96 -46.68 3.17
C PHE A 938 -39.07 -47.83 3.66
N LYS A 939 -38.30 -47.62 4.74
CA LYS A 939 -37.34 -48.58 5.32
C LYS A 939 -36.42 -49.20 4.25
N ILE A 940 -35.97 -48.39 3.30
CA ILE A 940 -35.23 -48.86 2.11
C ILE A 940 -33.91 -49.52 2.51
N SER A 941 -33.22 -48.98 3.53
CA SER A 941 -31.99 -49.58 4.08
C SER A 941 -32.19 -51.04 4.50
N ASN A 942 -33.35 -51.35 5.10
CA ASN A 942 -33.70 -52.71 5.51
C ASN A 942 -34.09 -53.58 4.30
N LYS A 943 -34.87 -53.03 3.35
CA LYS A 943 -35.23 -53.71 2.09
C LYS A 943 -33.98 -54.13 1.29
N CYS A 944 -32.99 -53.25 1.21
CA CYS A 944 -31.73 -53.48 0.50
C CYS A 944 -30.71 -54.31 1.31
N LYS A 945 -31.02 -54.70 2.56
CA LYS A 945 -30.13 -55.40 3.50
C LYS A 945 -28.78 -54.70 3.71
N MET A 946 -28.81 -53.38 3.88
CA MET A 946 -27.61 -52.57 4.10
C MET A 946 -27.01 -52.80 5.50
N LYS A 947 -25.73 -53.18 5.54
CA LYS A 947 -24.96 -53.38 6.79
C LYS A 947 -24.04 -52.21 7.15
N LYS A 948 -23.86 -51.25 6.24
CA LYS A 948 -22.95 -50.12 6.43
C LYS A 948 -23.51 -49.10 7.42
N LEU A 949 -22.63 -48.52 8.24
CA LEU A 949 -22.99 -47.40 9.12
C LEU A 949 -23.20 -46.12 8.29
N VAL A 950 -24.26 -45.37 8.60
CA VAL A 950 -24.62 -44.14 7.89
C VAL A 950 -24.20 -42.92 8.72
N PHE A 951 -23.46 -42.02 8.09
CA PHE A 951 -23.07 -40.70 8.59
C PHE A 951 -23.70 -39.62 7.72
N VAL A 952 -24.15 -38.52 8.34
CA VAL A 952 -24.82 -37.41 7.64
C VAL A 952 -24.15 -36.09 8.03
N GLU A 953 -23.79 -35.30 7.03
CA GLU A 953 -23.30 -33.93 7.22
C GLU A 953 -24.44 -33.02 7.69
N SER A 954 -24.21 -32.24 8.75
CA SER A 954 -25.14 -31.20 9.19
C SER A 954 -24.57 -29.80 8.95
N ARG A 955 -25.45 -28.81 8.73
CA ARG A 955 -25.05 -27.41 8.47
C ARG A 955 -24.22 -26.89 9.64
N GLY A 956 -22.93 -26.65 9.40
CA GLY A 956 -21.99 -26.10 10.39
C GLY A 956 -21.29 -27.13 11.28
N ALA A 957 -21.38 -28.43 10.98
CA ALA A 957 -20.70 -29.47 11.76
C ALA A 957 -19.17 -29.36 11.74
N SER A 958 -18.58 -29.78 12.87
CA SER A 958 -17.16 -29.94 13.15
C SER A 958 -16.54 -31.13 12.42
N GLY A 959 -15.23 -31.08 12.16
CA GLY A 959 -14.46 -32.12 11.45
C GLY A 959 -14.52 -33.54 12.04
N ASP A 960 -15.03 -33.70 13.27
CA ASP A 960 -15.16 -34.97 13.99
C ASP A 960 -15.98 -36.03 13.22
N ILE A 961 -16.95 -35.62 12.38
CA ILE A 961 -17.73 -36.56 11.55
C ILE A 961 -16.84 -37.31 10.56
N TRP A 962 -15.83 -36.62 10.00
CA TRP A 962 -14.93 -37.21 9.01
C TRP A 962 -14.06 -38.30 9.63
N ASP A 963 -13.46 -38.02 10.79
CA ASP A 963 -12.58 -38.97 11.48
C ASP A 963 -13.35 -40.23 11.91
N ARG A 964 -14.59 -40.05 12.40
CA ARG A 964 -15.50 -41.14 12.74
C ARG A 964 -15.89 -41.98 11.52
N PHE A 965 -16.13 -41.34 10.38
CA PHE A 965 -16.41 -42.03 9.12
C PHE A 965 -15.19 -42.85 8.67
N VAL A 966 -13.99 -42.27 8.67
CA VAL A 966 -12.75 -42.97 8.27
C VAL A 966 -12.50 -44.18 9.16
N ALA A 967 -12.70 -44.05 10.48
CA ALA A 967 -12.58 -45.17 11.41
C ALA A 967 -13.57 -46.29 11.10
N ALA A 968 -14.85 -45.95 10.83
CA ALA A 968 -15.89 -46.92 10.51
C ALA A 968 -15.73 -47.55 9.12
N ALA A 969 -15.19 -46.82 8.15
CA ALA A 969 -14.95 -47.29 6.79
C ALA A 969 -13.90 -48.40 6.73
N ARG A 970 -12.94 -48.41 7.66
CA ARG A 970 -11.89 -49.45 7.79
C ARG A 970 -12.38 -50.76 8.39
N VAL A 971 -13.58 -50.79 8.97
CA VAL A 971 -14.19 -51.98 9.58
C VAL A 971 -14.87 -52.85 8.52
N ARG A 972 -14.96 -54.17 8.79
CA ARG A 972 -15.46 -55.20 7.85
C ARG A 972 -16.83 -54.89 7.22
N ASP A 973 -17.71 -54.21 7.95
CA ASP A 973 -19.06 -53.88 7.48
C ASP A 973 -19.14 -52.55 6.70
N GLY A 974 -18.09 -51.73 6.70
CA GLY A 974 -18.01 -50.48 5.94
C GLY A 974 -18.92 -49.33 6.44
N ALA A 975 -18.82 -48.18 5.77
CA ALA A 975 -19.55 -46.97 6.13
C ALA A 975 -20.03 -46.18 4.90
N VAL A 976 -21.03 -45.32 5.08
CA VAL A 976 -21.55 -44.40 4.08
C VAL A 976 -21.63 -43.01 4.68
N LEU A 977 -21.10 -42.01 3.98
CA LEU A 977 -21.23 -40.60 4.33
C LEU A 977 -22.12 -39.89 3.31
N PHE A 978 -23.19 -39.28 3.79
CA PHE A 978 -24.03 -38.36 3.03
C PHE A 978 -23.58 -36.93 3.28
N ALA A 979 -23.09 -36.28 2.23
CA ALA A 979 -22.54 -34.93 2.27
C ALA A 979 -23.18 -34.05 1.18
N VAL A 980 -22.96 -32.74 1.24
CA VAL A 980 -23.44 -31.79 0.22
C VAL A 980 -22.29 -31.30 -0.64
N ALA A 981 -22.52 -31.28 -1.95
CA ALA A 981 -21.61 -30.71 -2.94
C ALA A 981 -21.46 -29.19 -2.78
N GLY A 982 -20.24 -28.72 -2.55
CA GLY A 982 -19.97 -27.32 -2.15
C GLY A 982 -20.20 -27.05 -0.66
N GLY A 983 -20.46 -28.09 0.14
CA GLY A 983 -20.43 -28.03 1.61
C GLY A 983 -19.02 -28.08 2.16
N LYS A 984 -18.86 -27.84 3.47
CA LYS A 984 -17.56 -27.72 4.13
C LYS A 984 -16.70 -28.98 3.99
N LEU A 985 -17.30 -30.18 4.13
CA LEU A 985 -16.58 -31.45 3.95
C LEU A 985 -16.17 -31.72 2.49
N SER A 986 -16.78 -31.03 1.53
CA SER A 986 -16.42 -31.10 0.11
C SER A 986 -15.35 -30.08 -0.30
N GLU A 987 -15.06 -29.10 0.57
CA GLU A 987 -14.12 -28.00 0.33
C GLU A 987 -12.83 -28.07 1.18
N ASP A 988 -12.89 -28.47 2.46
CA ASP A 988 -11.74 -28.47 3.36
C ASP A 988 -10.70 -29.59 3.06
N ASP A 989 -9.43 -29.31 3.33
CA ASP A 989 -8.28 -30.21 3.11
C ASP A 989 -8.09 -31.28 4.19
N SER A 990 -8.82 -31.22 5.31
CA SER A 990 -8.63 -32.03 6.53
C SER A 990 -8.87 -33.54 6.35
N ALA A 991 -9.22 -34.00 5.15
CA ALA A 991 -9.48 -35.40 4.83
C ALA A 991 -8.19 -36.21 4.60
N ASN A 992 -7.35 -36.37 5.64
CA ASN A 992 -6.19 -37.26 5.61
C ASN A 992 -6.64 -38.71 5.85
N GLY A 993 -6.93 -39.45 4.77
CA GLY A 993 -7.26 -40.88 4.87
C GLY A 993 -7.17 -41.59 3.52
N GLU A 994 -6.42 -42.68 3.50
CA GLU A 994 -6.33 -43.65 2.39
C GLU A 994 -7.68 -44.37 2.17
N ASP A 995 -8.02 -44.59 0.89
CA ASP A 995 -8.93 -45.61 0.34
C ASP A 995 -10.49 -45.44 0.30
N TYR A 996 -11.15 -44.32 -0.08
CA TYR A 996 -12.63 -44.36 -0.26
C TYR A 996 -13.23 -43.33 -1.24
N VAL A 997 -14.02 -43.74 -2.27
CA VAL A 997 -15.00 -42.86 -2.97
C VAL A 997 -16.16 -43.60 -3.65
N PHE A 998 -17.36 -42.98 -3.63
CA PHE A 998 -18.34 -43.02 -4.73
C PHE A 998 -19.35 -41.84 -4.73
N LYS A 999 -19.27 -40.90 -5.70
CA LYS A 999 -20.02 -39.62 -5.70
C LYS A 999 -21.10 -39.52 -6.78
N GLU A 1000 -22.37 -39.48 -6.39
CA GLU A 1000 -23.43 -38.81 -7.16
C GLU A 1000 -23.26 -37.29 -7.03
N LEU A 1001 -23.57 -36.52 -8.08
CA LEU A 1001 -23.82 -35.09 -8.01
C LEU A 1001 -24.74 -34.75 -9.17
N VAL A 1002 -25.76 -33.92 -8.96
CA VAL A 1002 -26.22 -32.99 -10.01
C VAL A 1002 -26.57 -31.67 -9.34
N LYS A 1003 -25.61 -30.78 -9.10
CA LYS A 1003 -25.94 -29.46 -8.56
C LYS A 1003 -26.94 -28.79 -9.52
N ALA A 1004 -28.15 -28.51 -9.04
CA ALA A 1004 -29.02 -27.53 -9.66
C ALA A 1004 -28.81 -26.28 -8.84
N VAL A 1005 -27.91 -25.39 -9.28
CA VAL A 1005 -27.71 -24.09 -8.62
C VAL A 1005 -28.90 -23.23 -9.04
N HIS A 1006 -30.03 -23.36 -8.35
CA HIS A 1006 -31.11 -22.39 -8.52
C HIS A 1006 -30.95 -21.32 -7.44
N GLU A 1007 -30.03 -20.39 -7.70
CA GLU A 1007 -29.94 -19.15 -6.96
C GLU A 1007 -30.32 -18.00 -7.91
N PRO A 1008 -31.15 -17.03 -7.49
CA PRO A 1008 -31.58 -15.91 -8.34
C PRO A 1008 -30.39 -15.07 -8.86
N HIS A 1009 -29.26 -15.07 -8.16
CA HIS A 1009 -27.99 -14.45 -8.63
C HIS A 1009 -27.43 -15.12 -9.87
N THR A 1010 -27.54 -16.46 -9.93
CA THR A 1010 -27.04 -17.24 -11.06
C THR A 1010 -27.87 -16.95 -12.29
N ASP A 1011 -29.19 -16.84 -12.16
CA ASP A 1011 -30.09 -16.50 -13.27
C ASP A 1011 -29.79 -15.10 -13.84
N LEU A 1012 -29.42 -14.15 -12.98
CA LEU A 1012 -29.00 -12.81 -13.41
C LEU A 1012 -27.69 -12.82 -14.20
N CYS A 1013 -26.69 -13.56 -13.70
CA CYS A 1013 -25.41 -13.74 -14.39
C CYS A 1013 -25.59 -14.49 -15.72
N VAL A 1014 -26.48 -15.47 -15.77
CA VAL A 1014 -26.86 -16.23 -16.97
C VAL A 1014 -27.47 -15.30 -18.01
N ASN A 1015 -28.50 -14.53 -17.64
CA ASN A 1015 -29.15 -13.59 -18.55
C ASN A 1015 -28.20 -12.51 -19.07
N TYR A 1016 -27.31 -12.01 -18.21
CA TYR A 1016 -26.28 -11.05 -18.62
C TYR A 1016 -25.29 -11.68 -19.60
N LEU A 1017 -24.75 -12.86 -19.30
CA LEU A 1017 -23.84 -13.54 -20.21
C LEU A 1017 -24.50 -13.90 -21.54
N ASP A 1018 -25.77 -14.31 -21.53
CA ASP A 1018 -26.54 -14.58 -22.75
C ASP A 1018 -26.74 -13.31 -23.60
N SER A 1019 -26.85 -12.13 -22.96
CA SER A 1019 -26.90 -10.84 -23.68
C SER A 1019 -25.59 -10.46 -24.36
N GLN A 1020 -24.46 -10.92 -23.82
CA GLN A 1020 -23.12 -10.65 -24.35
C GLN A 1020 -22.67 -11.73 -25.35
N VAL A 1021 -23.06 -12.98 -25.10
CA VAL A 1021 -22.64 -14.17 -25.82
C VAL A 1021 -23.84 -15.11 -25.95
N PRO A 1022 -24.31 -15.41 -27.16
CA PRO A 1022 -25.41 -16.35 -27.35
C PRO A 1022 -25.10 -17.72 -26.70
N GLY A 1023 -25.89 -18.10 -25.70
CA GLY A 1023 -25.72 -19.37 -24.96
C GLY A 1023 -24.61 -19.37 -23.91
N GLY A 1024 -23.97 -18.22 -23.64
CA GLY A 1024 -22.94 -18.07 -22.61
C GLY A 1024 -23.44 -18.31 -21.19
N GLY A 1025 -24.71 -18.01 -20.92
CA GLY A 1025 -25.36 -18.28 -19.63
C GLY A 1025 -25.49 -19.77 -19.35
N ASN A 1026 -25.97 -20.55 -20.33
CA ASN A 1026 -25.99 -22.02 -20.24
C ASN A 1026 -24.58 -22.61 -20.04
N GLN A 1027 -23.57 -22.03 -20.69
CA GLN A 1027 -22.18 -22.45 -20.51
C GLN A 1027 -21.66 -22.14 -19.10
N LEU A 1028 -21.96 -20.98 -18.52
CA LEU A 1028 -21.63 -20.65 -17.14
C LEU A 1028 -22.27 -21.63 -16.17
N TYR A 1029 -23.58 -21.87 -16.32
CA TYR A 1029 -24.32 -22.78 -15.46
C TYR A 1029 -23.71 -24.18 -15.45
N GLN A 1030 -23.44 -24.72 -16.64
CA GLN A 1030 -22.81 -26.02 -16.80
C GLN A 1030 -21.38 -26.02 -16.24
N SER A 1031 -20.61 -24.95 -16.40
CA SER A 1031 -19.23 -24.87 -15.89
C SER A 1031 -19.19 -24.85 -14.37
N LEU A 1032 -20.04 -24.03 -13.73
CA LEU A 1032 -20.18 -24.00 -12.26
C LEU A 1032 -20.55 -25.37 -11.69
N CYS A 1033 -21.49 -26.08 -12.34
CA CYS A 1033 -21.86 -27.42 -11.94
C CYS A 1033 -20.69 -28.41 -12.09
N MET A 1034 -20.04 -28.39 -13.25
CA MET A 1034 -18.95 -29.32 -13.56
C MET A 1034 -17.71 -29.07 -12.71
N HIS A 1035 -17.37 -27.84 -12.33
CA HIS A 1035 -16.26 -27.59 -11.42
C HIS A 1035 -16.49 -28.22 -10.05
N VAL A 1036 -17.69 -28.10 -9.47
CA VAL A 1036 -18.03 -28.73 -8.19
C VAL A 1036 -17.97 -30.26 -8.31
N ILE A 1037 -18.47 -30.82 -9.41
CA ILE A 1037 -18.41 -32.27 -9.69
C ILE A 1037 -16.95 -32.73 -9.81
N ASN A 1038 -16.16 -32.05 -10.64
CA ASN A 1038 -14.76 -32.40 -10.92
C ASN A 1038 -13.91 -32.27 -9.66
N GLN A 1039 -14.09 -31.21 -8.87
CA GLN A 1039 -13.45 -31.04 -7.57
C GLN A 1039 -13.80 -32.19 -6.63
N ALA A 1040 -15.07 -32.60 -6.60
CA ALA A 1040 -15.47 -33.73 -5.81
C ALA A 1040 -14.75 -35.00 -6.31
N ILE A 1041 -14.76 -35.30 -7.62
CA ILE A 1041 -14.10 -36.51 -8.16
C ILE A 1041 -12.58 -36.50 -7.89
N GLY A 1042 -11.92 -35.35 -8.04
CA GLY A 1042 -10.47 -35.19 -7.82
C GLY A 1042 -10.02 -35.56 -6.40
N ARG A 1043 -10.91 -35.56 -5.41
CA ARG A 1043 -10.59 -36.00 -4.04
C ARG A 1043 -10.47 -37.51 -3.89
N ALA A 1044 -10.86 -38.28 -4.91
CA ALA A 1044 -10.91 -39.73 -4.82
C ALA A 1044 -9.56 -40.43 -4.86
N ILE A 1045 -8.58 -39.78 -5.46
CA ILE A 1045 -7.27 -40.34 -5.74
C ILE A 1045 -6.26 -39.29 -5.28
N ARG A 1046 -5.46 -39.61 -4.27
CA ARG A 1046 -4.43 -38.71 -3.74
C ARG A 1046 -3.03 -39.21 -4.01
N HIS A 1047 -2.83 -40.52 -3.97
CA HIS A 1047 -1.56 -41.16 -4.20
C HIS A 1047 -1.60 -42.08 -5.43
N ARG A 1048 -0.44 -42.28 -6.06
CA ARG A 1048 -0.31 -43.09 -7.29
C ARG A 1048 -0.77 -44.54 -7.16
N LYS A 1049 -0.91 -45.06 -5.93
CA LYS A 1049 -1.34 -46.44 -5.65
C LYS A 1049 -2.83 -46.55 -5.37
N ASP A 1050 -3.53 -45.43 -5.24
CA ASP A 1050 -4.95 -45.42 -4.91
C ASP A 1050 -5.76 -45.95 -6.10
N TYR A 1051 -6.94 -46.49 -5.81
CA TYR A 1051 -7.93 -46.83 -6.81
C TYR A 1051 -9.28 -46.25 -6.38
N ALA A 1052 -10.09 -45.87 -7.35
CA ALA A 1052 -11.38 -45.26 -7.09
C ALA A 1052 -12.41 -45.69 -8.13
N MET A 1053 -13.68 -45.64 -7.72
CA MET A 1053 -14.80 -45.85 -8.62
C MET A 1053 -15.80 -44.71 -8.45
N VAL A 1054 -16.36 -44.20 -9.55
CA VAL A 1054 -17.14 -42.93 -9.59
C VAL A 1054 -18.48 -43.12 -10.31
N TYR A 1055 -19.61 -42.75 -9.69
CA TYR A 1055 -20.98 -43.01 -10.21
C TYR A 1055 -21.59 -41.66 -10.53
N LEU A 1056 -21.69 -41.32 -11.80
CA LEU A 1056 -22.41 -40.14 -12.23
C LEU A 1056 -23.87 -40.52 -12.45
N VAL A 1057 -24.70 -40.28 -11.45
CA VAL A 1057 -26.12 -40.71 -11.42
C VAL A 1057 -27.01 -39.61 -12.00
N ASP A 1058 -27.22 -39.66 -13.32
CA ASP A 1058 -28.22 -38.90 -14.08
C ASP A 1058 -28.09 -39.30 -15.56
N SER A 1059 -29.20 -39.36 -16.29
CA SER A 1059 -29.16 -39.58 -17.75
C SER A 1059 -28.36 -38.52 -18.50
N ARG A 1060 -28.24 -37.29 -17.98
CA ARG A 1060 -27.49 -36.18 -18.59
C ARG A 1060 -25.98 -36.43 -18.66
N TYR A 1061 -25.42 -37.24 -17.78
CA TYR A 1061 -23.99 -37.58 -17.82
C TYR A 1061 -23.59 -38.48 -19.00
N GLN A 1062 -24.57 -39.02 -19.71
CA GLN A 1062 -24.36 -39.80 -20.94
C GLN A 1062 -24.27 -38.91 -22.18
N ARG A 1063 -24.59 -37.61 -22.06
CA ARG A 1063 -24.56 -36.69 -23.21
C ARG A 1063 -23.13 -36.24 -23.50
N HIS A 1064 -22.81 -36.13 -24.79
CA HIS A 1064 -21.46 -35.80 -25.25
C HIS A 1064 -20.96 -34.43 -24.76
N ASP A 1065 -21.86 -33.44 -24.64
CA ASP A 1065 -21.57 -32.09 -24.15
C ASP A 1065 -21.14 -32.05 -22.68
N VAL A 1066 -21.66 -32.96 -21.85
CA VAL A 1066 -21.29 -33.10 -20.43
C VAL A 1066 -19.99 -33.90 -20.30
N ILE A 1067 -19.84 -34.96 -21.09
CA ILE A 1067 -18.62 -35.80 -21.07
C ILE A 1067 -17.39 -35.00 -21.49
N SER A 1068 -17.51 -34.10 -22.48
CA SER A 1068 -16.40 -33.24 -22.90
C SER A 1068 -15.94 -32.22 -21.84
N LYS A 1069 -16.74 -32.00 -20.79
CA LYS A 1069 -16.43 -31.10 -19.67
C LYS A 1069 -15.78 -31.82 -18.48
N LEU A 1070 -15.69 -33.14 -18.54
CA LEU A 1070 -14.91 -33.93 -17.58
C LEU A 1070 -13.42 -33.83 -17.93
N PRO A 1071 -12.52 -33.79 -16.93
CA PRO A 1071 -11.09 -33.91 -17.14
C PRO A 1071 -10.75 -35.15 -17.97
N GLY A 1072 -9.75 -35.01 -18.86
CA GLY A 1072 -9.36 -36.08 -19.79
C GLY A 1072 -9.00 -37.41 -19.13
N TRP A 1073 -8.56 -37.39 -17.87
CA TRP A 1073 -8.25 -38.61 -17.12
C TRP A 1073 -9.48 -39.36 -16.57
N ILE A 1074 -10.63 -38.69 -16.49
CA ILE A 1074 -11.92 -39.29 -16.11
C ILE A 1074 -12.70 -39.69 -17.37
N SER A 1075 -12.82 -38.79 -18.35
CA SER A 1075 -13.64 -39.02 -19.54
C SER A 1075 -13.18 -40.24 -20.34
N LYS A 1076 -11.86 -40.49 -20.43
CA LYS A 1076 -11.29 -41.70 -21.07
C LYS A 1076 -11.69 -43.01 -20.39
N ARG A 1077 -12.08 -42.97 -19.10
CA ARG A 1077 -12.39 -44.13 -18.26
C ARG A 1077 -13.87 -44.20 -17.86
N LEU A 1078 -14.69 -43.32 -18.45
CA LEU A 1078 -16.13 -43.29 -18.27
C LEU A 1078 -16.78 -44.36 -19.15
N LYS A 1079 -17.54 -45.26 -18.55
CA LYS A 1079 -18.42 -46.19 -19.25
C LYS A 1079 -19.88 -45.79 -19.03
N CYS A 1080 -20.70 -45.92 -20.06
CA CYS A 1080 -22.14 -45.66 -20.01
C CYS A 1080 -22.89 -47.00 -20.08
N PRO A 1081 -23.25 -47.62 -18.94
CA PRO A 1081 -24.01 -48.87 -18.96
C PRO A 1081 -25.42 -48.67 -19.55
N ASN A 1082 -25.85 -49.64 -20.36
CA ASN A 1082 -27.16 -49.61 -21.02
C ASN A 1082 -28.30 -50.01 -20.07
N SER A 1083 -28.00 -50.77 -19.01
CA SER A 1083 -28.98 -51.18 -17.99
C SER A 1083 -28.42 -51.07 -16.57
N PHE A 1084 -29.31 -51.01 -15.56
CA PHE A 1084 -28.89 -51.02 -14.16
C PHE A 1084 -28.15 -52.31 -13.74
N PRO A 1085 -28.57 -53.52 -14.15
CA PRO A 1085 -27.81 -54.75 -13.90
C PRO A 1085 -26.39 -54.73 -14.48
N ASP A 1086 -26.18 -54.14 -15.66
CA ASP A 1086 -24.85 -54.00 -16.25
C ASP A 1086 -23.95 -53.12 -15.37
N ALA A 1087 -24.50 -52.04 -14.81
CA ALA A 1087 -23.77 -51.18 -13.88
C ALA A 1087 -23.32 -51.96 -12.64
N VAL A 1088 -24.21 -52.78 -12.05
CA VAL A 1088 -23.89 -53.64 -10.90
C VAL A 1088 -22.81 -54.68 -11.25
N SER A 1089 -22.87 -55.27 -12.44
CA SER A 1089 -21.87 -56.24 -12.90
C SER A 1089 -20.49 -55.61 -13.02
N LEU A 1090 -20.40 -54.44 -13.66
CA LEU A 1090 -19.14 -53.68 -13.80
C LEU A 1090 -18.55 -53.27 -12.45
N THR A 1091 -19.40 -52.89 -11.49
CA THR A 1091 -18.99 -52.62 -10.11
C THR A 1091 -18.34 -53.82 -9.46
N ARG A 1092 -18.97 -54.99 -9.57
CA ARG A 1092 -18.46 -56.22 -8.96
C ARG A 1092 -17.12 -56.62 -9.58
N GLU A 1093 -17.04 -56.62 -10.91
CA GLU A 1093 -15.83 -56.94 -11.66
C GLU A 1093 -14.64 -56.04 -11.25
N PHE A 1094 -14.89 -54.74 -11.12
CA PHE A 1094 -13.86 -53.79 -10.70
C PHE A 1094 -13.29 -54.12 -9.30
N PHE A 1095 -14.15 -54.32 -8.30
CA PHE A 1095 -13.69 -54.59 -6.94
C PHE A 1095 -13.13 -56.01 -6.75
N GLU A 1096 -13.61 -57.01 -7.50
CA GLU A 1096 -13.04 -58.36 -7.52
C GLU A 1096 -11.62 -58.35 -8.12
N GLY A 1097 -11.40 -57.60 -9.19
CA GLY A 1097 -10.07 -57.38 -9.79
C GLY A 1097 -9.09 -56.67 -8.85
N LYS A 1098 -9.58 -55.92 -7.85
CA LYS A 1098 -8.74 -55.28 -6.82
C LYS A 1098 -8.46 -56.16 -5.61
N ARG A 1099 -9.35 -57.11 -5.30
CA ARG A 1099 -9.12 -58.10 -4.23
C ARG A 1099 -8.06 -59.13 -4.60
N THR A 1100 -7.88 -59.41 -5.89
CA THR A 1100 -6.91 -60.37 -6.44
C THR A 1100 -5.51 -59.80 -6.64
N CYS A 1101 -5.36 -58.46 -6.68
CA CYS A 1101 -4.09 -57.74 -6.80
C CYS A 1101 -3.47 -57.30 -5.46
N LYS A 1102 -3.92 -57.84 -4.33
CA LYS A 1102 -3.32 -57.57 -3.01
C LYS A 1102 -2.14 -58.47 -2.70
#